data_AF-A0AAE1EWG4-F1
#
_entry.id   AF-A0AAE1EWG4-F1
#
_cell.length_a   1.000
_cell.length_b   1.000
_cell.length_c   1.000
_cell.angle_alpha   90.00
_cell.angle_beta   90.00
_cell.angle_gamma   90.00
#
_symmetry.space_group_name_H-M   'P 1'
#
loop_
_entity.id
_entity.type
_entity.pdbx_description
1 polymer ?
#
loop_
_entity_poly.entity_id
_entity_poly.type
_entity_poly.pdbx_seq_one_letter_code
_entity_poly.pdbx_strand_id
1 'polypeptide(L)'
;MWAPTKNQKYGVVIYNFDNDEIPQALHLDVGETVQVLEECTGWYRGFSTRNRNVKGIFPAQFIHLKPFKIDNEGLYETVTPVEDPVVQEAASVLREWSQIWRNLFVQLGTPHGDQELWDAVRKAMMDVADWRKQLITGTLTSDQIAQLKLKITRKIDWGNRKLGLDLVPRVDGEMVDPDAVSVVELHQVHVQSAEASQAHTQGLGTLAKKKERRKALSHHLFFCMRDFSYHLGEDVEVFFSLYDANKFRFISERFLVKLSKEGFSNYVEKIHSNCTIFTDLGSGDLTSDLYIVAHVVRVGRMLFSESVKKLSSHNYRRPYGVALFRLAHSVLQGSEGEVELTGKLFSSDEKDFWQLPELVLKKQSNKYSIMSNNASYEQVFMKMQLPPNNISYGTGSLTYPWRRLPSFTHNWDSKVDRLVVSVKVVHGELEQATKENPLLLKNVCITKKLGFSDVIMPGDVRNDLYITLNNGEFERGGKSVGKNIEVTVLALDAEGHPLECIYGGMGHDGVTEYASMIMYHNNSPRWNERLKVAIPIDQFAGAHFRLEYRHCSTREKNEKKLFGFSFLRLMEDEGGTTLRDGSHELCVYKCDERARLASPTEYLTMPSLSRQAIDCVYSLPFQRSPKESIIIDTLLCSTKLTQNVDLLSLLRWRSAPDGIGETLSRLTRVDGAETVKFLQDVLDALFAMFSTDDGNSTQYSGHVFQALVFIFSLLEDSKFEHFKPVMDAYITGHFAAALVYKGLISCVKHMSDHCPQTEKQEPILRSFCSLEYIFKFIIQSRLLFARATGGQNEDSFRLDVDTLFESFAHMLNFHLENIENSQVFSLWLL
;
A
#
# COMPACT_ATOMS: atom_id res chain seq x y z
N MET A 1 -16.10 -23.59 -68.75
CA MET A 1 -15.77 -22.22 -69.19
C MET A 1 -15.62 -21.39 -67.93
N TRP A 2 -14.58 -20.56 -67.83
CA TRP A 2 -14.36 -19.70 -66.66
C TRP A 2 -15.47 -18.67 -66.54
N ALA A 3 -16.07 -18.58 -65.36
CA ALA A 3 -17.16 -17.66 -65.05
C ALA A 3 -16.72 -16.70 -63.93
N PRO A 4 -16.95 -15.38 -64.05
CA PRO A 4 -16.65 -14.44 -62.98
C PRO A 4 -17.42 -14.77 -61.70
N THR A 5 -16.71 -14.83 -60.57
CA THR A 5 -17.37 -15.07 -59.27
C THR A 5 -18.00 -13.77 -58.77
N LYS A 6 -19.20 -13.86 -58.17
CA LYS A 6 -19.88 -12.72 -57.52
C LYS A 6 -19.86 -12.80 -55.99
N ASN A 7 -20.07 -14.00 -55.46
CA ASN A 7 -20.23 -14.23 -54.01
C ASN A 7 -19.02 -14.93 -53.37
N GLN A 8 -17.98 -15.20 -54.17
CA GLN A 8 -16.79 -15.96 -53.76
C GLN A 8 -15.56 -15.20 -54.24
N LYS A 9 -15.27 -14.09 -53.57
CA LYS A 9 -14.20 -13.16 -53.97
C LYS A 9 -12.97 -13.21 -53.07
N TYR A 10 -13.10 -13.72 -51.85
CA TYR A 10 -12.02 -13.72 -50.87
C TYR A 10 -11.97 -15.04 -50.10
N GLY A 11 -10.76 -15.57 -49.90
CA GLY A 11 -10.56 -16.80 -49.15
C GLY A 11 -9.15 -16.92 -48.59
N VAL A 12 -8.99 -17.89 -47.69
CA VAL A 12 -7.71 -18.32 -47.12
C VAL A 12 -7.38 -19.72 -47.62
N VAL A 13 -6.13 -19.91 -48.00
CA VAL A 13 -5.58 -21.20 -48.39
C VAL A 13 -5.52 -22.12 -47.16
N ILE A 14 -6.16 -23.29 -47.22
CA ILE A 14 -6.18 -24.29 -46.14
C ILE A 14 -5.31 -25.51 -46.43
N TYR A 15 -4.73 -25.60 -47.63
CA TYR A 15 -3.78 -26.62 -48.01
C TYR A 15 -2.75 -26.08 -49.00
N ASN A 16 -1.48 -26.47 -48.88
CA ASN A 16 -0.42 -25.99 -49.78
C ASN A 16 -0.71 -26.46 -51.21
N PHE A 17 -0.56 -25.57 -52.18
CA PHE A 17 -0.71 -25.86 -53.59
C PHE A 17 0.56 -25.44 -54.32
N ASP A 18 1.35 -26.43 -54.71
CA ASP A 18 2.53 -26.28 -55.54
C ASP A 18 2.48 -27.36 -56.62
N ASN A 19 2.38 -26.95 -57.89
CA ASN A 19 2.29 -27.89 -59.00
C ASN A 19 2.92 -27.30 -60.27
N ASP A 20 4.21 -27.59 -60.44
CA ASP A 20 5.02 -27.17 -61.58
C ASP A 20 4.57 -27.79 -62.92
N GLU A 21 3.76 -28.85 -62.90
CA GLU A 21 3.25 -29.49 -64.12
C GLU A 21 2.07 -28.71 -64.76
N ILE A 22 1.46 -27.77 -64.03
CA ILE A 22 0.35 -26.94 -64.50
C ILE A 22 0.89 -25.54 -64.85
N PRO A 23 1.00 -25.16 -66.13
CA PRO A 23 1.67 -23.91 -66.54
C PRO A 23 1.05 -22.61 -66.03
N GLN A 24 -0.20 -22.66 -65.55
CA GLN A 24 -0.94 -21.51 -65.02
C GLN A 24 -1.23 -21.64 -63.53
N ALA A 25 -0.68 -22.65 -62.84
CA ALA A 25 -0.90 -22.83 -61.41
C ALA A 25 -0.30 -21.67 -60.61
N LEU A 26 -1.06 -21.20 -59.62
CA LEU A 26 -0.57 -20.22 -58.67
C LEU A 26 -0.01 -20.95 -57.45
N HIS A 27 1.28 -20.78 -57.16
CA HIS A 27 1.87 -21.33 -55.94
C HIS A 27 1.25 -20.66 -54.71
N LEU A 28 0.73 -21.45 -53.77
CA LEU A 28 -0.01 -20.97 -52.60
C LEU A 28 0.32 -21.79 -51.34
N ASP A 29 0.71 -21.09 -50.27
CA ASP A 29 0.93 -21.70 -48.96
C ASP A 29 -0.30 -21.60 -48.05
N VAL A 30 -0.45 -22.56 -47.13
CA VAL A 30 -1.46 -22.55 -46.07
C VAL A 30 -1.42 -21.23 -45.31
N GLY A 31 -2.58 -20.62 -45.15
CA GLY A 31 -2.76 -19.34 -44.44
C GLY A 31 -2.55 -18.10 -45.31
N GLU A 32 -2.15 -18.24 -46.57
CA GLU A 32 -2.20 -17.15 -47.53
C GLU A 32 -3.65 -16.74 -47.82
N THR A 33 -3.83 -15.47 -48.18
CA THR A 33 -5.15 -14.94 -48.56
C THR A 33 -5.15 -14.68 -50.05
N VAL A 34 -6.25 -15.07 -50.71
CA VAL A 34 -6.39 -14.96 -52.17
C VAL A 34 -7.64 -14.18 -52.51
N GLN A 35 -7.55 -13.40 -53.59
CA GLN A 35 -8.72 -12.85 -54.24
C GLN A 35 -9.09 -13.73 -55.44
N VAL A 36 -10.33 -14.22 -55.44
CA VAL A 36 -10.87 -15.07 -56.49
C VAL A 36 -11.59 -14.18 -57.50
N LEU A 37 -11.23 -14.33 -58.78
CA LEU A 37 -11.79 -13.56 -59.89
C LEU A 37 -12.83 -14.39 -60.66
N GLU A 38 -12.48 -15.64 -60.95
CA GLU A 38 -13.28 -16.54 -61.79
C GLU A 38 -13.27 -17.97 -61.23
N GLU A 39 -14.28 -18.75 -61.57
CA GLU A 39 -14.42 -20.17 -61.22
C GLU A 39 -14.65 -21.03 -62.48
N CYS A 40 -14.07 -22.22 -62.52
CA CYS A 40 -14.36 -23.24 -63.51
C CYS A 40 -14.24 -24.64 -62.87
N THR A 41 -15.36 -25.37 -62.78
CA THR A 41 -15.37 -26.83 -62.48
C THR A 41 -14.46 -27.24 -61.32
N GLY A 42 -14.62 -26.62 -60.14
CA GLY A 42 -13.84 -26.93 -58.94
C GLY A 42 -12.45 -26.28 -58.87
N TRP A 43 -12.14 -25.36 -59.79
CA TRP A 43 -10.94 -24.51 -59.78
C TRP A 43 -11.32 -23.04 -59.70
N TYR A 44 -10.52 -22.28 -58.98
CA TYR A 44 -10.55 -20.82 -58.96
C TYR A 44 -9.39 -20.25 -59.78
N ARG A 45 -9.60 -19.06 -60.34
CA ARG A 45 -8.57 -18.23 -60.94
C ARG A 45 -8.54 -16.91 -60.20
N GLY A 46 -7.35 -16.48 -59.80
CA GLY A 46 -7.19 -15.33 -58.93
C GLY A 46 -5.73 -15.00 -58.71
N PHE A 47 -5.45 -14.26 -57.63
CA PHE A 47 -4.10 -13.89 -57.22
C PHE A 47 -3.97 -13.93 -55.69
N SER A 48 -2.73 -14.10 -55.22
CA SER A 48 -2.39 -13.93 -53.80
C SER A 48 -2.43 -12.45 -53.46
N THR A 49 -3.04 -12.08 -52.35
CA THR A 49 -3.11 -10.66 -51.93
C THR A 49 -1.73 -10.05 -51.66
N ARG A 50 -0.71 -10.89 -51.44
CA ARG A 50 0.71 -10.52 -51.33
C ARG A 50 1.32 -10.09 -52.66
N ASN A 51 0.86 -10.65 -53.77
CA ASN A 51 1.37 -10.34 -55.11
C ASN A 51 0.24 -10.35 -56.14
N ARG A 52 -0.41 -9.20 -56.28
CA ARG A 52 -1.57 -9.03 -57.16
C ARG A 52 -1.24 -9.09 -58.66
N ASN A 53 0.05 -8.95 -59.00
CA ASN A 53 0.53 -8.90 -60.38
C ASN A 53 0.55 -10.29 -61.04
N VAL A 54 0.60 -11.36 -60.24
CA VAL A 54 0.65 -12.74 -60.72
C VAL A 54 -0.73 -13.37 -60.55
N LYS A 55 -1.38 -13.66 -61.68
CA LYS A 55 -2.67 -14.36 -61.72
C LYS A 55 -2.46 -15.81 -62.14
N GLY A 56 -3.11 -16.73 -61.44
CA GLY A 56 -3.05 -18.15 -61.76
C GLY A 56 -4.29 -18.89 -61.27
N ILE A 57 -4.30 -20.20 -61.51
CA ILE A 57 -5.38 -21.10 -61.13
C ILE A 57 -5.01 -21.93 -59.91
N PHE A 58 -5.99 -22.25 -59.08
CA PHE A 58 -5.81 -23.06 -57.86
C PHE A 58 -7.09 -23.82 -57.51
N PRO A 59 -7.00 -25.01 -56.87
CA PRO A 59 -8.17 -25.83 -56.57
C PRO A 59 -9.12 -25.13 -55.59
N ALA A 60 -10.42 -25.12 -55.88
CA ALA A 60 -11.40 -24.49 -55.00
C ALA A 60 -11.47 -25.15 -53.61
N GLN A 61 -11.27 -26.47 -53.56
CA GLN A 61 -11.21 -27.26 -52.33
C GLN A 61 -10.07 -26.87 -51.37
N PHE A 62 -9.04 -26.17 -51.86
CA PHE A 62 -7.91 -25.73 -51.02
C PHE A 62 -8.15 -24.33 -50.45
N ILE A 63 -9.28 -23.70 -50.75
CA ILE A 63 -9.61 -22.35 -50.33
C ILE A 63 -10.82 -22.36 -49.41
N HIS A 64 -10.64 -21.88 -48.18
CA HIS A 64 -11.72 -21.56 -47.27
C HIS A 64 -12.19 -20.12 -47.51
N LEU A 65 -13.39 -19.96 -48.06
CA LEU A 65 -13.98 -18.65 -48.32
C LEU A 65 -14.25 -17.89 -47.01
N LYS A 66 -13.99 -16.59 -47.01
CA LYS A 66 -14.17 -15.71 -45.84
C LYS A 66 -15.08 -14.53 -46.15
N PRO A 67 -15.77 -13.93 -45.16
CA PRO A 67 -16.60 -12.75 -45.38
C PRO A 67 -15.77 -11.56 -45.88
N PHE A 68 -16.30 -10.86 -46.88
CA PHE A 68 -15.65 -9.72 -47.52
C PHE A 68 -16.65 -8.60 -47.82
N LYS A 69 -16.12 -7.38 -48.04
CA LYS A 69 -16.81 -6.23 -48.60
C LYS A 69 -16.21 -5.92 -49.97
N ILE A 70 -17.04 -5.40 -50.87
CA ILE A 70 -16.59 -4.94 -52.19
C ILE A 70 -16.75 -3.42 -52.20
N ASP A 71 -15.64 -2.73 -52.41
CA ASP A 71 -15.61 -1.30 -52.72
C ASP A 71 -15.39 -1.14 -54.24
N ASN A 72 -16.08 -0.18 -54.87
CA ASN A 72 -16.02 0.10 -56.32
C ASN A 72 -16.40 -1.07 -57.25
N GLU A 73 -17.68 -1.46 -57.28
CA GLU A 73 -18.18 -2.51 -58.19
C GLU A 73 -17.82 -2.25 -59.67
N GLY A 74 -17.18 -3.21 -60.34
CA GLY A 74 -16.82 -3.12 -61.75
C GLY A 74 -15.37 -3.54 -62.05
N LEU A 75 -14.74 -2.91 -63.03
CA LEU A 75 -13.36 -3.20 -63.47
C LEU A 75 -12.27 -2.90 -62.41
N TYR A 76 -12.61 -2.13 -61.38
CA TYR A 76 -11.71 -1.71 -60.31
C TYR A 76 -12.18 -2.21 -58.93
N GLU A 77 -12.80 -3.39 -58.89
CA GLU A 77 -13.29 -3.99 -57.65
C GLU A 77 -12.17 -4.17 -56.61
N THR A 78 -12.37 -3.57 -55.43
CA THR A 78 -11.48 -3.74 -54.27
C THR A 78 -12.19 -4.63 -53.26
N VAL A 79 -11.62 -5.81 -53.00
CA VAL A 79 -12.19 -6.80 -52.08
C VAL A 79 -11.46 -6.70 -50.74
N THR A 80 -12.14 -6.24 -49.70
CA THR A 80 -11.59 -6.09 -48.35
C THR A 80 -12.22 -7.09 -47.39
N PRO A 81 -11.48 -7.69 -46.44
CA PRO A 81 -12.06 -8.63 -45.49
C PRO A 81 -12.94 -7.87 -44.47
N VAL A 82 -14.02 -8.51 -43.98
CA VAL A 82 -14.86 -7.93 -42.91
C VAL A 82 -14.19 -8.01 -41.53
N GLU A 83 -13.13 -8.83 -41.41
CA GLU A 83 -12.37 -9.01 -40.17
C GLU A 83 -11.73 -7.70 -39.70
N ASP A 84 -11.65 -7.52 -38.38
CA ASP A 84 -11.06 -6.34 -37.75
C ASP A 84 -9.62 -6.07 -38.25
N PRO A 85 -9.27 -4.82 -38.65
CA PRO A 85 -7.95 -4.50 -39.17
C PRO A 85 -6.80 -4.89 -38.23
N VAL A 86 -6.98 -4.76 -36.91
CA VAL A 86 -5.95 -5.12 -35.92
C VAL A 86 -5.73 -6.63 -35.86
N VAL A 87 -6.78 -7.43 -36.11
CA VAL A 87 -6.67 -8.90 -36.19
C VAL A 87 -5.90 -9.34 -37.43
N GLN A 88 -6.06 -8.62 -38.55
CA GLN A 88 -5.32 -8.86 -39.79
C GLN A 88 -3.86 -8.46 -39.63
N GLU A 89 -3.61 -7.28 -39.07
CA GLU A 89 -2.28 -6.76 -38.80
C GLU A 89 -1.49 -7.70 -37.88
N ALA A 90 -2.08 -8.11 -36.75
CA ALA A 90 -1.45 -9.05 -35.83
C ALA A 90 -1.07 -10.38 -36.52
N ALA A 91 -1.88 -10.88 -37.44
CA ALA A 91 -1.55 -12.08 -38.22
C ALA A 91 -0.38 -11.85 -39.19
N SER A 92 -0.28 -10.66 -39.78
CA SER A 92 0.82 -10.29 -40.67
C SER A 92 2.14 -10.18 -39.90
N VAL A 93 2.13 -9.41 -38.82
CA VAL A 93 3.30 -9.16 -37.96
C VAL A 93 3.83 -10.45 -37.36
N LEU A 94 2.97 -11.34 -36.87
CA LEU A 94 3.41 -12.64 -36.35
C LEU A 94 4.13 -13.49 -37.40
N ARG A 95 3.74 -13.39 -38.68
CA ARG A 95 4.42 -14.12 -39.77
C ARG A 95 5.79 -13.53 -40.07
N GLU A 96 5.88 -12.20 -40.16
CA GLU A 96 7.15 -11.49 -40.35
C GLU A 96 8.12 -11.75 -39.19
N TRP A 97 7.65 -11.55 -37.94
CA TRP A 97 8.45 -11.84 -36.75
C TRP A 97 8.84 -13.30 -36.66
N SER A 98 8.00 -14.25 -37.10
CA SER A 98 8.38 -15.67 -37.08
C SER A 98 9.59 -15.97 -37.96
N GLN A 99 9.74 -15.28 -39.09
CA GLN A 99 10.88 -15.46 -39.98
C GLN A 99 12.15 -14.88 -39.34
N ILE A 100 12.04 -13.67 -38.78
CA ILE A 100 13.15 -13.01 -38.09
C ILE A 100 13.57 -13.81 -36.86
N TRP A 101 12.62 -14.31 -36.08
CA TRP A 101 12.85 -15.13 -34.90
C TRP A 101 13.56 -16.46 -35.22
N ARG A 102 13.20 -17.11 -36.34
CA ARG A 102 13.94 -18.28 -36.85
C ARG A 102 15.39 -17.93 -37.21
N ASN A 103 15.62 -16.78 -37.83
CA ASN A 103 16.98 -16.32 -38.15
C ASN A 103 17.78 -16.02 -36.86
N LEU A 104 17.17 -15.36 -35.87
CA LEU A 104 17.77 -15.11 -34.56
C LEU A 104 18.15 -16.42 -33.86
N PHE A 105 17.30 -17.46 -33.95
CA PHE A 105 17.60 -18.78 -33.39
C PHE A 105 18.87 -19.40 -33.99
N VAL A 106 19.03 -19.33 -35.31
CA VAL A 106 20.24 -19.83 -36.00
C VAL A 106 21.48 -19.06 -35.55
N GLN A 107 21.34 -17.76 -35.28
CA GLN A 107 22.44 -16.89 -34.82
C GLN A 107 22.85 -17.13 -33.37
N LEU A 108 22.03 -17.79 -32.52
CA LEU A 108 22.37 -18.09 -31.13
C LEU A 108 23.63 -18.96 -30.97
N GLY A 109 23.96 -19.76 -31.99
CA GLY A 109 25.19 -20.56 -32.03
C GLY A 109 26.44 -19.78 -32.43
N THR A 110 26.33 -18.46 -32.67
CA THR A 110 27.42 -17.59 -33.14
C THR A 110 27.81 -16.57 -32.06
N PRO A 111 29.00 -15.96 -32.14
CA PRO A 111 29.43 -14.90 -31.20
C PRO A 111 28.57 -13.64 -31.21
N HIS A 112 27.66 -13.49 -32.19
CA HIS A 112 26.77 -12.34 -32.34
C HIS A 112 25.30 -12.68 -31.99
N GLY A 113 25.06 -13.85 -31.39
CA GLY A 113 23.71 -14.27 -31.00
C GLY A 113 23.17 -13.48 -29.81
N ASP A 114 22.04 -12.80 -30.00
CA ASP A 114 21.31 -12.10 -28.94
C ASP A 114 20.19 -12.99 -28.37
N GLN A 115 20.53 -13.72 -27.30
CA GLN A 115 19.59 -14.62 -26.61
C GLN A 115 18.43 -13.86 -25.96
N GLU A 116 18.67 -12.64 -25.49
CA GLU A 116 17.64 -11.82 -24.86
C GLU A 116 16.63 -11.34 -25.88
N LEU A 117 17.09 -10.86 -27.03
CA LEU A 117 16.23 -10.46 -28.14
C LEU A 117 15.40 -11.63 -28.67
N TRP A 118 16.02 -12.80 -28.85
CA TRP A 118 15.32 -14.01 -29.30
C TRP A 118 14.17 -14.42 -28.35
N ASP A 119 14.42 -14.43 -27.04
CA ASP A 119 13.38 -14.81 -26.06
C ASP A 119 12.32 -13.71 -25.89
N ALA A 120 12.72 -12.43 -26.00
CA ALA A 120 11.80 -11.30 -25.90
C ALA A 120 10.83 -11.26 -27.08
N VAL A 121 11.31 -11.50 -28.31
CA VAL A 121 10.48 -11.60 -29.52
C VAL A 121 9.54 -12.80 -29.42
N ARG A 122 10.02 -13.97 -28.93
CA ARG A 122 9.18 -15.15 -28.69
C ARG A 122 7.99 -14.85 -27.77
N LYS A 123 8.25 -14.20 -26.64
CA LYS A 123 7.20 -13.82 -25.67
C LYS A 123 6.22 -12.82 -26.26
N ALA A 124 6.72 -11.83 -26.99
CA ALA A 124 5.87 -10.86 -27.66
C ALA A 124 4.98 -11.51 -28.73
N MET A 125 5.49 -12.49 -29.49
CA MET A 125 4.70 -13.28 -30.44
C MET A 125 3.59 -14.08 -29.74
N MET A 126 3.87 -14.71 -28.60
CA MET A 126 2.86 -15.43 -27.81
C MET A 126 1.76 -14.48 -27.30
N ASP A 127 2.15 -13.36 -26.71
CA ASP A 127 1.22 -12.33 -26.23
C ASP A 127 0.28 -11.85 -27.35
N VAL A 128 0.84 -11.47 -28.50
CA VAL A 128 0.08 -10.98 -29.66
C VAL A 128 -0.84 -12.07 -30.22
N ALA A 129 -0.38 -13.33 -30.29
CA ALA A 129 -1.20 -14.45 -30.75
C ALA A 129 -2.40 -14.72 -29.82
N ASP A 130 -2.19 -14.68 -28.51
CA ASP A 130 -3.23 -14.90 -27.51
C ASP A 130 -4.26 -13.76 -27.49
N TRP A 131 -3.81 -12.51 -27.57
CA TRP A 131 -4.72 -11.36 -27.64
C TRP A 131 -5.49 -11.32 -28.96
N ARG A 132 -4.85 -11.69 -30.07
CA ARG A 132 -5.53 -11.87 -31.36
C ARG A 132 -6.63 -12.93 -31.26
N LYS A 133 -6.35 -14.07 -30.59
CA LYS A 133 -7.36 -15.11 -30.36
C LYS A 133 -8.54 -14.56 -29.54
N GLN A 134 -8.27 -13.80 -28.48
CA GLN A 134 -9.30 -13.17 -27.65
C GLN A 134 -10.20 -12.20 -28.43
N LEU A 135 -9.62 -11.37 -29.32
CA LEU A 135 -10.39 -10.50 -30.21
C LEU A 135 -11.32 -11.28 -31.14
N ILE A 136 -10.86 -12.42 -31.67
CA ILE A 136 -11.66 -13.25 -32.59
C ILE A 136 -12.80 -13.96 -31.86
N THR A 137 -12.61 -14.37 -30.60
CA THR A 137 -13.62 -15.16 -29.85
C THR A 137 -14.90 -14.40 -29.50
N GLY A 138 -14.96 -13.08 -29.65
CA GLY A 138 -16.20 -12.30 -29.61
C GLY A 138 -16.91 -12.23 -28.24
N THR A 139 -16.25 -12.63 -27.15
CA THR A 139 -16.83 -12.65 -25.78
C THR A 139 -16.65 -11.34 -24.99
N LEU A 140 -16.11 -10.30 -25.64
CA LEU A 140 -15.71 -9.05 -24.99
C LEU A 140 -16.72 -7.92 -25.20
N THR A 141 -16.82 -7.02 -24.23
CA THR A 141 -17.58 -5.77 -24.36
C THR A 141 -16.88 -4.77 -25.28
N SER A 142 -17.58 -3.75 -25.77
CA SER A 142 -17.01 -2.72 -26.68
C SER A 142 -15.78 -2.03 -26.08
N ASP A 143 -15.82 -1.69 -24.79
CA ASP A 143 -14.70 -1.03 -24.10
C ASP A 143 -13.50 -1.97 -23.96
N GLN A 144 -13.74 -3.25 -23.68
CA GLN A 144 -12.69 -4.26 -23.61
C GLN A 144 -12.04 -4.52 -24.98
N ILE A 145 -12.82 -4.49 -26.07
CA ILE A 145 -12.31 -4.60 -27.43
C ILE A 145 -11.39 -3.42 -27.75
N ALA A 146 -11.81 -2.19 -27.44
CA ALA A 146 -11.00 -0.99 -27.67
C ALA A 146 -9.67 -1.02 -26.89
N GLN A 147 -9.71 -1.43 -25.62
CA GLN A 147 -8.50 -1.57 -24.81
C GLN A 147 -7.58 -2.69 -25.32
N LEU A 148 -8.14 -3.83 -25.74
CA LEU A 148 -7.37 -4.96 -26.24
C LEU A 148 -6.70 -4.64 -27.59
N LYS A 149 -7.39 -3.91 -28.48
CA LYS A 149 -6.82 -3.39 -29.73
C LYS A 149 -5.60 -2.51 -29.46
N LEU A 150 -5.73 -1.54 -28.56
CA LEU A 150 -4.63 -0.65 -28.18
C LEU A 150 -3.45 -1.42 -27.57
N LYS A 151 -3.73 -2.48 -26.81
CA LYS A 151 -2.71 -3.34 -26.21
C LYS A 151 -1.94 -4.12 -27.29
N ILE A 152 -2.62 -4.62 -28.32
CA ILE A 152 -2.02 -5.35 -29.44
C ILE A 152 -1.14 -4.41 -30.27
N THR A 153 -1.67 -3.27 -30.70
CA THR A 153 -0.94 -2.33 -31.58
C THR A 153 0.32 -1.80 -30.90
N ARG A 154 0.26 -1.42 -29.62
CA ARG A 154 1.45 -1.00 -28.84
C ARG A 154 2.53 -2.09 -28.73
N LYS A 155 2.13 -3.36 -28.60
CA LYS A 155 3.07 -4.48 -28.50
C LYS A 155 3.73 -4.76 -29.85
N ILE A 156 2.98 -4.63 -30.94
CA ILE A 156 3.48 -4.67 -32.32
C ILE A 156 4.52 -3.56 -32.53
N ASP A 157 4.18 -2.31 -32.20
CA ASP A 157 5.08 -1.17 -32.40
C ASP A 157 6.38 -1.33 -31.57
N TRP A 158 6.28 -1.84 -30.33
CA TRP A 158 7.44 -2.19 -29.51
C TRP A 158 8.33 -3.25 -30.17
N GLY A 159 7.75 -4.31 -30.73
CA GLY A 159 8.53 -5.40 -31.33
C GLY A 159 9.14 -5.00 -32.68
N ASN A 160 8.42 -4.23 -33.50
CA ASN A 160 8.95 -3.67 -34.74
C ASN A 160 10.18 -2.82 -34.47
N ARG A 161 10.12 -1.93 -33.46
CA ARG A 161 11.28 -1.15 -33.02
C ARG A 161 12.45 -2.03 -32.57
N LYS A 162 12.19 -3.08 -31.78
CA LYS A 162 13.25 -4.00 -31.30
C LYS A 162 13.91 -4.78 -32.42
N LEU A 163 13.16 -5.04 -33.49
CA LEU A 163 13.63 -5.76 -34.68
C LEU A 163 14.16 -4.82 -35.78
N GLY A 164 14.11 -3.49 -35.57
CA GLY A 164 14.54 -2.50 -36.56
C GLY A 164 13.61 -2.40 -37.78
N LEU A 165 12.32 -2.71 -37.61
CA LEU A 165 11.27 -2.65 -38.64
C LEU A 165 10.54 -1.30 -38.62
N ASP A 166 9.86 -0.99 -39.73
CA ASP A 166 9.08 0.23 -39.88
C ASP A 166 7.90 0.30 -38.89
N LEU A 167 7.64 1.52 -38.40
CA LEU A 167 6.52 1.81 -37.49
C LEU A 167 5.33 2.35 -38.29
N VAL A 168 4.13 1.86 -37.95
CA VAL A 168 2.88 2.28 -38.59
C VAL A 168 2.35 3.55 -37.89
N PRO A 169 2.08 4.65 -38.62
CA PRO A 169 1.43 5.83 -38.05
C PRO A 169 -0.01 5.52 -37.59
N ARG A 170 -0.35 5.91 -36.35
CA ARG A 170 -1.67 5.63 -35.74
C ARG A 170 -2.25 6.84 -35.03
N VAL A 171 -3.57 6.97 -35.06
CA VAL A 171 -4.35 7.89 -34.23
C VAL A 171 -5.37 7.06 -33.44
N ASP A 172 -5.40 7.22 -32.12
CA ASP A 172 -6.27 6.47 -31.20
C ASP A 172 -6.23 4.93 -31.34
N GLY A 173 -5.10 4.40 -31.84
CA GLY A 173 -4.87 2.96 -32.00
C GLY A 173 -5.27 2.39 -33.36
N GLU A 174 -5.84 3.19 -34.26
CA GLU A 174 -6.19 2.79 -35.63
C GLU A 174 -5.14 3.30 -36.63
N MET A 175 -4.90 2.54 -37.70
CA MET A 175 -3.93 2.90 -38.75
C MET A 175 -4.44 4.10 -39.55
N VAL A 176 -3.58 5.10 -39.77
CA VAL A 176 -3.92 6.26 -40.60
C VAL A 176 -3.76 5.91 -42.08
N ASP A 177 -4.77 6.24 -42.88
CA ASP A 177 -4.71 6.15 -44.35
C ASP A 177 -3.89 7.34 -44.92
N PRO A 178 -2.73 7.10 -45.54
CA PRO A 178 -1.88 8.16 -46.10
C PRO A 178 -2.57 9.01 -47.17
N ASP A 179 -3.56 8.45 -47.88
CA ASP A 179 -4.29 9.17 -48.94
C ASP A 179 -5.40 10.07 -48.36
N ALA A 180 -5.76 9.88 -47.08
CA ALA A 180 -6.78 10.63 -46.38
C ALA A 180 -6.24 11.81 -45.54
N VAL A 181 -4.92 11.88 -45.31
CA VAL A 181 -4.28 12.92 -44.49
C VAL A 181 -3.24 13.72 -45.28
N SER A 182 -2.96 14.95 -44.84
CA SER A 182 -1.91 15.74 -45.48
C SER A 182 -0.52 15.18 -45.16
N VAL A 183 0.46 15.41 -46.04
CA VAL A 183 1.86 14.96 -45.84
C VAL A 183 2.45 15.48 -44.51
N VAL A 184 2.09 16.69 -44.11
CA VAL A 184 2.54 17.31 -42.85
C VAL A 184 1.90 16.63 -41.65
N GLU A 185 0.59 16.35 -41.73
CA GLU A 185 -0.17 15.66 -40.69
C GLU A 185 0.30 14.22 -40.51
N LEU A 186 0.56 13.49 -41.61
CA LEU A 186 1.13 12.14 -41.57
C LEU A 186 2.51 12.12 -40.90
N HIS A 187 3.36 13.11 -41.20
CA HIS A 187 4.66 13.26 -40.54
C HIS A 187 4.50 13.54 -39.04
N GLN A 188 3.57 14.41 -38.65
CA GLN A 188 3.32 14.74 -37.25
C GLN A 188 2.79 13.52 -36.47
N VAL A 189 1.88 12.75 -37.04
CA VAL A 189 1.38 11.49 -36.45
C VAL A 189 2.50 10.45 -36.33
N HIS A 190 3.39 10.34 -37.34
CA HIS A 190 4.54 9.45 -37.28
C HIS A 190 5.51 9.83 -36.16
N VAL A 191 5.83 11.13 -36.01
CA VAL A 191 6.69 11.65 -34.94
C VAL A 191 6.06 11.38 -33.57
N GLN A 192 4.76 11.66 -33.41
CA GLN A 192 4.03 11.39 -32.17
C GLN A 192 3.98 9.89 -31.82
N SER A 193 3.77 9.02 -32.81
CA SER A 193 3.78 7.56 -32.61
C SER A 193 5.18 7.04 -32.20
N ALA A 194 6.22 7.58 -32.84
CA ALA A 194 7.62 7.28 -32.49
C ALA A 194 8.01 7.82 -31.09
N GLU A 195 7.56 9.01 -30.72
CA GLU A 195 7.80 9.66 -29.42
C GLU A 195 7.01 9.00 -28.28
N ALA A 196 5.73 8.66 -28.48
CA ALA A 196 4.93 7.92 -27.51
C ALA A 196 5.54 6.54 -27.19
N SER A 197 6.12 5.89 -28.21
CA SER A 197 6.89 4.65 -28.07
C SER A 197 8.26 4.89 -27.38
N GLN A 198 8.87 6.07 -27.54
CA GLN A 198 10.11 6.49 -26.86
C GLN A 198 9.91 6.89 -25.40
N ALA A 199 8.82 7.56 -25.03
CA ALA A 199 8.54 7.96 -23.65
C ALA A 199 8.46 6.76 -22.71
N HIS A 200 7.98 5.61 -23.22
CA HIS A 200 8.01 4.33 -22.51
C HIS A 200 9.39 3.63 -22.51
N THR A 201 10.31 4.03 -23.39
CA THR A 201 11.69 3.50 -23.43
C THR A 201 12.68 4.38 -22.64
N GLN A 202 12.48 5.71 -22.61
CA GLN A 202 13.35 6.68 -21.94
C GLN A 202 12.98 6.92 -20.47
N GLY A 203 11.78 6.51 -20.02
CA GLY A 203 11.48 6.33 -18.59
C GLY A 203 12.17 5.11 -17.94
N LEU A 204 12.97 4.35 -18.71
CA LEU A 204 13.64 3.11 -18.26
C LEU A 204 15.17 3.11 -18.49
N GLY A 205 15.77 4.27 -18.80
CA GLY A 205 17.18 4.42 -19.16
C GLY A 205 18.21 4.31 -18.02
N THR A 206 17.80 4.18 -16.76
CA THR A 206 18.72 3.96 -15.62
C THR A 206 18.35 2.73 -14.77
N LEU A 207 17.54 1.82 -15.31
CA LEU A 207 17.06 0.61 -14.60
C LEU A 207 17.30 -0.72 -15.34
N ALA A 208 18.28 -0.77 -16.24
CA ALA A 208 18.81 -2.04 -16.75
C ALA A 208 19.90 -2.63 -15.84
N LYS A 209 19.71 -2.56 -14.52
CA LYS A 209 20.20 -3.61 -13.61
C LYS A 209 19.02 -4.55 -13.44
N LYS A 210 19.17 -5.81 -13.86
CA LYS A 210 18.33 -6.98 -13.54
C LYS A 210 16.83 -6.70 -13.35
N LYS A 211 16.01 -7.38 -14.15
CA LYS A 211 14.62 -7.69 -13.79
C LYS A 211 14.59 -8.69 -12.62
N GLU A 212 15.20 -8.36 -11.49
CA GLU A 212 14.64 -8.69 -10.20
C GLU A 212 13.27 -8.00 -10.19
N ARG A 213 12.20 -8.73 -9.86
CA ARG A 213 10.96 -8.09 -9.42
C ARG A 213 11.40 -7.07 -8.38
N ARG A 214 11.29 -5.76 -8.64
CA ARG A 214 11.36 -4.76 -7.56
C ARG A 214 10.36 -5.28 -6.53
N LYS A 215 10.85 -5.76 -5.39
CA LYS A 215 9.99 -6.24 -4.32
C LYS A 215 9.08 -5.06 -4.00
N ALA A 216 7.76 -5.26 -4.08
CA ALA A 216 6.84 -4.24 -3.62
C ALA A 216 7.21 -3.92 -2.17
N LEU A 217 7.56 -2.67 -1.90
CA LEU A 217 7.98 -2.23 -0.56
C LEU A 217 6.75 -2.00 0.34
N SER A 218 5.57 -1.88 -0.26
CA SER A 218 4.30 -1.67 0.42
C SER A 218 3.28 -2.72 -0.02
N HIS A 219 2.57 -3.25 0.98
CA HIS A 219 1.54 -4.25 0.83
C HIS A 219 0.30 -3.83 1.61
N HIS A 220 -0.86 -4.25 1.10
CA HIS A 220 -2.15 -3.97 1.72
C HIS A 220 -2.97 -5.25 1.80
N LEU A 221 -3.78 -5.39 2.85
CA LEU A 221 -4.69 -6.52 3.02
C LEU A 221 -6.12 -6.01 3.05
N PHE A 222 -6.85 -6.20 1.96
CA PHE A 222 -8.29 -6.02 1.96
C PHE A 222 -8.94 -7.09 2.83
N PHE A 223 -9.92 -6.67 3.63
CA PHE A 223 -10.67 -7.48 4.57
C PHE A 223 -12.15 -7.14 4.47
N CYS A 224 -13.02 -8.14 4.53
CA CYS A 224 -14.44 -7.92 4.71
C CYS A 224 -15.12 -8.98 5.57
N MET A 225 -15.98 -8.57 6.50
CA MET A 225 -16.81 -9.51 7.25
C MET A 225 -18.01 -9.93 6.40
N ARG A 226 -18.17 -11.23 6.14
CA ARG A 226 -19.20 -11.78 5.24
C ARG A 226 -20.42 -12.31 5.98
N ASP A 227 -20.24 -12.87 7.17
CA ASP A 227 -21.33 -13.43 7.97
C ASP A 227 -20.96 -13.42 9.46
N PHE A 228 -21.96 -13.17 10.32
CA PHE A 228 -21.86 -13.30 11.77
C PHE A 228 -23.14 -14.00 12.25
N SER A 229 -23.09 -15.32 12.42
CA SER A 229 -24.29 -16.12 12.68
C SER A 229 -24.59 -16.33 14.17
N TYR A 230 -23.88 -15.65 15.08
CA TYR A 230 -24.11 -15.76 16.52
C TYR A 230 -25.26 -14.83 16.95
N HIS A 231 -26.27 -15.38 17.62
CA HIS A 231 -27.39 -14.61 18.15
C HIS A 231 -27.20 -14.31 19.64
N LEU A 232 -26.89 -13.05 19.97
CA LEU A 232 -26.61 -12.62 21.35
C LEU A 232 -27.79 -11.92 22.03
N GLY A 233 -28.83 -11.53 21.29
CA GLY A 233 -29.99 -10.80 21.82
C GLY A 233 -29.70 -9.36 22.28
N GLU A 234 -28.48 -8.89 22.10
CA GLU A 234 -27.99 -7.53 22.39
C GLU A 234 -27.25 -6.98 21.18
N ASP A 235 -26.99 -5.67 21.16
CA ASP A 235 -26.12 -5.08 20.15
C ASP A 235 -24.68 -5.58 20.35
N VAL A 236 -23.93 -5.69 19.25
CA VAL A 236 -22.59 -6.30 19.25
C VAL A 236 -21.60 -5.41 18.53
N GLU A 237 -20.43 -5.25 19.11
CA GLU A 237 -19.26 -4.64 18.49
C GLU A 237 -18.23 -5.74 18.19
N VAL A 238 -17.82 -5.86 16.92
CA VAL A 238 -16.79 -6.80 16.49
C VAL A 238 -15.57 -6.02 16.02
N PHE A 239 -14.46 -6.15 16.76
CA PHE A 239 -13.19 -5.50 16.45
C PHE A 239 -12.24 -6.46 15.76
N PHE A 240 -11.78 -6.13 14.56
CA PHE A 240 -10.80 -6.89 13.79
C PHE A 240 -9.42 -6.23 13.84
N SER A 241 -8.37 -7.03 14.02
CA SER A 241 -6.99 -6.53 14.04
C SER A 241 -6.02 -7.60 13.56
N LEU A 242 -4.90 -7.16 12.98
CA LEU A 242 -3.79 -8.03 12.61
C LEU A 242 -2.90 -8.32 13.82
N TYR A 243 -2.53 -9.59 13.98
CA TYR A 243 -1.76 -10.11 15.11
C TYR A 243 -0.63 -11.00 14.61
N ASP A 244 0.59 -10.65 15.02
CA ASP A 244 1.80 -11.42 14.77
C ASP A 244 1.97 -12.44 15.89
N ALA A 245 1.73 -13.73 15.58
CA ALA A 245 1.79 -14.81 16.56
C ALA A 245 3.22 -15.16 17.00
N ASN A 246 4.25 -14.77 16.23
CA ASN A 246 5.64 -14.96 16.62
C ASN A 246 6.05 -13.93 17.69
N LYS A 247 5.59 -12.69 17.53
CA LYS A 247 5.89 -11.58 18.45
C LYS A 247 4.85 -11.40 19.57
N PHE A 248 3.77 -12.18 19.55
CA PHE A 248 2.63 -12.09 20.46
C PHE A 248 2.05 -10.67 20.61
N ARG A 249 1.93 -9.94 19.50
CA ARG A 249 1.46 -8.55 19.52
C ARG A 249 0.58 -8.20 18.34
N PHE A 250 -0.35 -7.27 18.57
CA PHE A 250 -1.09 -6.63 17.49
C PHE A 250 -0.19 -5.71 16.69
N ILE A 251 -0.33 -5.74 15.36
CA ILE A 251 0.45 -4.93 14.43
C ILE A 251 -0.40 -3.90 13.68
N SER A 252 -1.72 -3.87 13.87
CA SER A 252 -2.61 -2.91 13.23
C SER A 252 -3.52 -2.18 14.22
N GLU A 253 -4.09 -1.08 13.76
CA GLU A 253 -5.29 -0.49 14.34
C GLU A 253 -6.45 -1.50 14.36
N ARG A 254 -7.50 -1.17 15.14
CA ARG A 254 -8.73 -1.97 15.19
C ARG A 254 -9.70 -1.47 14.13
N PHE A 255 -10.29 -2.37 13.36
CA PHE A 255 -11.45 -2.10 12.51
C PHE A 255 -12.72 -2.53 13.23
N LEU A 256 -13.74 -1.68 13.32
CA LEU A 256 -14.96 -1.95 14.06
C LEU A 256 -16.12 -2.20 13.09
N VAL A 257 -16.81 -3.33 13.28
CA VAL A 257 -18.13 -3.60 12.72
C VAL A 257 -19.15 -3.64 13.85
N LYS A 258 -20.11 -2.72 13.84
CA LYS A 258 -21.26 -2.74 14.75
C LYS A 258 -22.37 -3.62 14.16
N LEU A 259 -23.10 -4.32 15.03
CA LEU A 259 -24.23 -5.16 14.68
C LEU A 259 -25.37 -4.86 15.65
N SER A 260 -26.58 -4.69 15.12
CA SER A 260 -27.77 -4.58 15.96
C SER A 260 -28.19 -5.94 16.49
N LYS A 261 -28.96 -5.95 17.58
CA LYS A 261 -29.66 -7.13 18.12
C LYS A 261 -30.54 -7.88 17.09
N GLU A 262 -30.93 -7.22 15.99
CA GLU A 262 -31.75 -7.81 14.91
C GLU A 262 -30.93 -8.60 13.89
N GLY A 263 -29.60 -8.60 14.02
CA GLY A 263 -28.68 -9.41 13.23
C GLY A 263 -27.98 -8.66 12.09
N PHE A 264 -27.03 -9.36 11.46
CA PHE A 264 -26.14 -8.82 10.42
C PHE A 264 -26.87 -8.37 9.14
N SER A 265 -27.88 -9.13 8.72
CA SER A 265 -28.63 -8.89 7.46
C SER A 265 -29.42 -7.58 7.42
N ASN A 266 -29.69 -6.96 8.58
CA ASN A 266 -30.47 -5.73 8.66
C ASN A 266 -29.62 -4.46 8.87
N TYR A 267 -28.30 -4.58 9.11
CA TYR A 267 -27.47 -3.46 9.59
C TYR A 267 -26.47 -2.90 8.55
N VAL A 268 -26.58 -3.25 7.27
CA VAL A 268 -25.71 -2.68 6.22
C VAL A 268 -26.25 -1.32 5.76
N GLU A 269 -26.09 -0.28 6.57
CA GLU A 269 -26.53 1.10 6.25
C GLU A 269 -25.73 1.76 5.11
N LYS A 270 -24.46 1.36 4.92
CA LYS A 270 -23.55 1.89 3.89
C LYS A 270 -22.85 0.74 3.15
N ILE A 271 -22.72 0.86 1.83
CA ILE A 271 -21.93 -0.08 1.01
C ILE A 271 -20.49 -0.11 1.56
N HIS A 272 -19.94 -1.31 1.83
CA HIS A 272 -18.62 -1.56 2.41
C HIS A 272 -18.41 -1.18 3.89
N SER A 273 -19.46 -0.92 4.68
CA SER A 273 -19.32 -0.63 6.14
C SER A 273 -18.71 -1.77 6.95
N ASN A 274 -18.71 -2.98 6.40
CA ASN A 274 -18.15 -4.22 6.95
C ASN A 274 -16.77 -4.58 6.36
N CYS A 275 -16.19 -3.73 5.51
CA CYS A 275 -14.90 -3.96 4.89
C CYS A 275 -13.87 -2.88 5.26
N THR A 276 -12.60 -3.25 5.29
CA THR A 276 -11.47 -2.33 5.46
C THR A 276 -10.29 -2.77 4.60
N ILE A 277 -9.34 -1.86 4.37
CA ILE A 277 -8.02 -2.20 3.86
C ILE A 277 -6.99 -1.93 4.97
N PHE A 278 -6.26 -2.97 5.36
CA PHE A 278 -5.10 -2.83 6.23
C PHE A 278 -3.91 -2.35 5.38
N THR A 279 -3.32 -1.21 5.74
CA THR A 279 -2.25 -0.57 4.96
C THR A 279 -0.91 -0.54 5.70
N ASP A 280 0.12 -0.08 5.01
CA ASP A 280 1.48 0.13 5.55
C ASP A 280 2.19 -1.18 5.94
N LEU A 281 1.74 -2.32 5.41
CA LEU A 281 2.34 -3.63 5.69
C LEU A 281 3.63 -3.80 4.89
N GLY A 282 4.70 -4.16 5.59
CA GLY A 282 5.99 -4.47 4.99
C GLY A 282 6.08 -5.91 4.52
N SER A 283 7.09 -6.23 3.71
CA SER A 283 7.34 -7.63 3.32
C SER A 283 7.59 -8.54 4.53
N GLY A 284 8.25 -8.03 5.57
CA GLY A 284 8.50 -8.77 6.81
C GLY A 284 7.21 -9.17 7.54
N ASP A 285 6.19 -8.31 7.50
CA ASP A 285 4.90 -8.58 8.14
C ASP A 285 4.16 -9.73 7.44
N LEU A 286 4.18 -9.77 6.09
CA LEU A 286 3.53 -10.83 5.32
C LEU A 286 4.22 -12.19 5.43
N THR A 287 5.50 -12.22 5.81
CA THR A 287 6.24 -13.49 6.04
C THR A 287 6.07 -14.04 7.45
N SER A 288 5.48 -13.27 8.37
CA SER A 288 5.25 -13.69 9.76
C SER A 288 4.05 -14.66 9.87
N ASP A 289 3.89 -15.33 11.03
CA ASP A 289 2.69 -16.13 11.30
C ASP A 289 1.54 -15.19 11.69
N LEU A 290 0.88 -14.66 10.67
CA LEU A 290 -0.08 -13.58 10.77
C LEU A 290 -1.51 -14.08 10.95
N TYR A 291 -2.25 -13.47 11.87
CA TYR A 291 -3.65 -13.77 12.14
C TYR A 291 -4.50 -12.50 12.07
N ILE A 292 -5.75 -12.65 11.67
CA ILE A 292 -6.81 -11.69 12.01
C ILE A 292 -7.46 -12.17 13.30
N VAL A 293 -7.54 -11.28 14.28
CA VAL A 293 -8.21 -11.52 15.56
C VAL A 293 -9.49 -10.70 15.58
N ALA A 294 -10.62 -11.36 15.83
CA ALA A 294 -11.90 -10.72 16.03
C ALA A 294 -12.26 -10.73 17.52
N HIS A 295 -12.34 -9.56 18.17
CA HIS A 295 -12.88 -9.43 19.53
C HIS A 295 -14.35 -9.06 19.46
N VAL A 296 -15.19 -9.87 20.10
CA VAL A 296 -16.63 -9.66 20.18
C VAL A 296 -16.97 -9.09 21.54
N VAL A 297 -17.62 -7.93 21.54
CA VAL A 297 -18.07 -7.19 22.71
C VAL A 297 -19.59 -7.02 22.61
N ARG A 298 -20.31 -7.42 23.65
CA ARG A 298 -21.76 -7.22 23.73
C ARG A 298 -22.08 -5.89 24.40
N VAL A 299 -23.10 -5.21 23.92
CA VAL A 299 -23.49 -3.87 24.34
C VAL A 299 -24.94 -3.91 24.82
N GLY A 300 -25.13 -3.77 26.13
CA GLY A 300 -26.47 -3.89 26.73
C GLY A 300 -26.47 -3.80 28.25
N ARG A 301 -27.42 -4.47 28.90
CA ARG A 301 -27.63 -4.35 30.37
C ARG A 301 -26.52 -5.08 31.13
N MET A 302 -26.11 -4.62 32.31
CA MET A 302 -25.01 -5.26 33.06
C MET A 302 -25.21 -6.78 33.23
N LEU A 303 -26.40 -7.17 33.67
CA LEU A 303 -26.84 -8.56 33.74
C LEU A 303 -27.85 -8.80 32.62
N PHE A 304 -27.50 -9.66 31.68
CA PHE A 304 -28.38 -10.02 30.57
C PHE A 304 -29.52 -10.92 31.06
N SER A 305 -30.74 -10.65 30.62
CA SER A 305 -31.92 -11.49 30.87
C SER A 305 -32.92 -11.35 29.73
N GLU A 306 -33.22 -12.46 29.05
CA GLU A 306 -34.17 -12.51 27.92
C GLU A 306 -35.61 -12.19 28.33
N SER A 307 -35.95 -12.34 29.61
CA SER A 307 -37.31 -12.13 30.13
C SER A 307 -37.71 -10.66 30.26
N VAL A 308 -36.76 -9.73 30.16
CA VAL A 308 -37.01 -8.30 30.37
C VAL A 308 -37.01 -7.54 29.04
N LYS A 309 -38.21 -7.29 28.49
CA LYS A 309 -38.42 -6.57 27.23
C LYS A 309 -38.30 -5.03 27.33
N LYS A 310 -38.02 -4.46 28.50
CA LYS A 310 -37.94 -2.99 28.67
C LYS A 310 -36.64 -2.43 28.08
N LEU A 311 -36.70 -1.24 27.48
CA LEU A 311 -35.50 -0.49 27.09
C LEU A 311 -34.69 -0.14 28.34
N SER A 312 -33.38 -0.46 28.32
CA SER A 312 -32.44 -0.05 29.37
C SER A 312 -32.12 1.43 29.22
N SER A 313 -31.97 2.16 30.33
CA SER A 313 -31.49 3.54 30.34
C SER A 313 -29.97 3.64 30.07
N HIS A 314 -29.23 2.55 30.30
CA HIS A 314 -27.78 2.50 30.15
C HIS A 314 -27.35 1.22 29.41
N ASN A 315 -26.46 1.36 28.45
CA ASN A 315 -25.81 0.24 27.78
C ASN A 315 -24.33 0.17 28.20
N TYR A 316 -23.89 -1.04 28.55
CA TYR A 316 -22.55 -1.35 29.02
C TYR A 316 -21.88 -2.33 28.06
N ARG A 317 -20.63 -2.01 27.71
CA ARG A 317 -19.75 -2.84 26.89
C ARG A 317 -19.16 -3.94 27.76
N ARG A 318 -19.35 -5.20 27.38
CA ARG A 318 -18.86 -6.37 28.13
C ARG A 318 -18.19 -7.36 27.19
N PRO A 319 -17.10 -8.01 27.61
CA PRO A 319 -16.45 -9.03 26.81
C PRO A 319 -17.41 -10.19 26.52
N TYR A 320 -17.31 -10.77 25.33
CA TYR A 320 -18.09 -11.94 24.93
C TYR A 320 -17.21 -13.10 24.44
N GLY A 321 -16.38 -12.85 23.43
CA GLY A 321 -15.51 -13.89 22.89
C GLY A 321 -14.51 -13.39 21.85
N VAL A 322 -13.64 -14.27 21.38
CA VAL A 322 -12.61 -14.00 20.39
C VAL A 322 -12.63 -15.07 19.29
N ALA A 323 -12.47 -14.69 18.02
CA ALA A 323 -12.17 -15.60 16.92
C ALA A 323 -10.80 -15.30 16.32
N LEU A 324 -10.13 -16.34 15.79
CA LEU A 324 -8.81 -16.27 15.18
C LEU A 324 -8.86 -16.83 13.76
N PHE A 325 -8.33 -16.07 12.80
CA PHE A 325 -8.22 -16.45 11.40
C PHE A 325 -6.76 -16.45 10.99
N ARG A 326 -6.18 -17.62 10.75
CA ARG A 326 -4.80 -17.73 10.27
C ARG A 326 -4.73 -17.31 8.81
N LEU A 327 -3.84 -16.38 8.49
CA LEU A 327 -3.57 -16.01 7.10
C LEU A 327 -2.49 -16.92 6.56
N ALA A 328 -2.89 -17.94 5.80
CA ALA A 328 -1.95 -18.88 5.19
C ALA A 328 -1.03 -18.16 4.20
N HIS A 329 0.23 -18.61 4.09
CA HIS A 329 1.23 -18.01 3.21
C HIS A 329 0.77 -17.94 1.73
N SER A 330 -0.05 -18.89 1.28
CA SER A 330 -0.66 -18.87 -0.06
C SER A 330 -1.60 -17.67 -0.29
N VAL A 331 -2.31 -17.24 0.76
CA VAL A 331 -3.16 -16.03 0.71
C VAL A 331 -2.29 -14.78 0.68
N LEU A 332 -1.19 -14.79 1.44
CA LEU A 332 -0.28 -13.64 1.58
C LEU A 332 0.60 -13.40 0.34
N GLN A 333 0.82 -14.41 -0.50
CA GLN A 333 1.57 -14.30 -1.76
C GLN A 333 0.74 -13.80 -2.95
N GLY A 334 -0.55 -13.50 -2.74
CA GLY A 334 -1.46 -12.97 -3.76
C GLY A 334 -2.25 -14.07 -4.47
N SER A 335 -3.50 -14.27 -4.05
CA SER A 335 -4.50 -15.03 -4.80
C SER A 335 -5.17 -14.15 -5.86
N GLU A 336 -5.57 -14.74 -7.00
CA GLU A 336 -6.28 -13.99 -8.06
C GLU A 336 -7.63 -13.41 -7.59
N GLY A 337 -8.23 -14.00 -6.54
CA GLY A 337 -9.49 -13.57 -5.94
C GLY A 337 -9.42 -13.41 -4.42
N GLU A 338 -10.57 -13.04 -3.84
CA GLU A 338 -10.75 -13.05 -2.39
C GLU A 338 -10.79 -14.48 -1.84
N VAL A 339 -10.22 -14.69 -0.65
CA VAL A 339 -10.23 -15.96 0.06
C VAL A 339 -11.16 -15.85 1.26
N GLU A 340 -12.16 -16.73 1.34
CA GLU A 340 -13.06 -16.82 2.49
C GLU A 340 -12.45 -17.68 3.60
N LEU A 341 -12.55 -17.20 4.84
CA LEU A 341 -12.08 -17.87 6.05
C LEU A 341 -13.24 -17.96 7.03
N THR A 342 -13.40 -19.12 7.65
CA THR A 342 -14.43 -19.38 8.67
C THR A 342 -13.79 -19.59 10.03
N GLY A 343 -14.26 -18.87 11.04
CA GLY A 343 -13.75 -18.87 12.40
C GLY A 343 -14.83 -19.23 13.41
N LYS A 344 -14.42 -19.88 14.49
CA LYS A 344 -15.24 -20.16 15.67
C LYS A 344 -14.91 -19.17 16.78
N LEU A 345 -15.91 -18.79 17.57
CA LEU A 345 -15.71 -17.98 18.78
C LEU A 345 -15.24 -18.86 19.95
N PHE A 346 -14.26 -18.33 20.66
CA PHE A 346 -13.75 -18.83 21.92
C PHE A 346 -14.16 -17.87 23.03
N SER A 347 -14.51 -18.39 24.20
CA SER A 347 -14.83 -17.62 25.41
C SER A 347 -13.92 -18.04 26.57
N SER A 348 -13.72 -17.14 27.53
CA SER A 348 -12.98 -17.40 28.77
C SER A 348 -13.64 -16.70 29.94
N ASP A 349 -13.10 -16.89 31.15
CA ASP A 349 -13.37 -15.98 32.25
C ASP A 349 -13.06 -14.52 31.83
N GLU A 350 -13.88 -13.56 32.28
CA GLU A 350 -13.73 -12.15 31.88
C GLU A 350 -12.37 -11.56 32.28
N LYS A 351 -11.76 -12.06 33.37
CA LYS A 351 -10.42 -11.64 33.83
C LYS A 351 -9.28 -12.05 32.87
N ASP A 352 -9.52 -13.07 32.04
CA ASP A 352 -8.56 -13.65 31.11
C ASP A 352 -8.82 -13.20 29.66
N PHE A 353 -9.90 -12.45 29.42
CA PHE A 353 -10.31 -12.02 28.08
C PHE A 353 -9.22 -11.25 27.32
N TRP A 354 -8.47 -10.39 28.02
CA TRP A 354 -7.39 -9.56 27.44
C TRP A 354 -6.24 -10.39 26.84
N GLN A 355 -6.05 -11.64 27.29
CA GLN A 355 -5.03 -12.57 26.82
C GLN A 355 -5.60 -13.77 26.06
N LEU A 356 -6.92 -13.79 25.82
CA LEU A 356 -7.61 -14.91 25.18
C LEU A 356 -7.02 -15.30 23.80
N PRO A 357 -6.65 -14.37 22.89
CA PRO A 357 -6.00 -14.73 21.63
C PRO A 357 -4.75 -15.60 21.84
N GLU A 358 -3.89 -15.20 22.81
CA GLU A 358 -2.66 -15.91 23.13
C GLU A 358 -2.94 -17.28 23.77
N LEU A 359 -3.94 -17.37 24.66
CA LEU A 359 -4.33 -18.64 25.30
C LEU A 359 -4.79 -19.68 24.26
N VAL A 360 -5.55 -19.25 23.24
CA VAL A 360 -6.02 -20.12 22.15
C VAL A 360 -4.84 -20.55 21.29
N LEU A 361 -3.95 -19.63 20.89
CA LEU A 361 -2.75 -19.94 20.09
C LEU A 361 -1.80 -20.91 20.83
N LYS A 362 -1.61 -20.73 22.14
CA LYS A 362 -0.83 -21.62 23.01
C LYS A 362 -1.56 -22.91 23.40
N LYS A 363 -2.80 -23.11 22.91
CA LYS A 363 -3.62 -24.30 23.18
C LYS A 363 -3.82 -24.59 24.68
N GLN A 364 -3.95 -23.56 25.52
CA GLN A 364 -4.25 -23.71 26.96
C GLN A 364 -5.74 -24.01 27.21
N SER A 365 -6.22 -25.17 26.76
CA SER A 365 -7.65 -25.55 26.72
C SER A 365 -8.38 -25.49 28.06
N ASN A 366 -7.68 -25.51 29.19
CA ASN A 366 -8.30 -25.38 30.52
C ASN A 366 -8.76 -23.95 30.85
N LYS A 367 -8.39 -22.95 30.03
CA LYS A 367 -8.67 -21.52 30.27
C LYS A 367 -9.64 -20.90 29.26
N TYR A 368 -10.09 -21.66 28.27
CA TYR A 368 -11.05 -21.20 27.28
C TYR A 368 -11.98 -22.33 26.84
N SER A 369 -13.15 -21.98 26.32
CA SER A 369 -14.11 -22.89 25.73
C SER A 369 -14.50 -22.43 24.33
N ILE A 370 -14.89 -23.37 23.47
CA ILE A 370 -15.46 -23.06 22.15
C ILE A 370 -16.94 -22.80 22.33
N MET A 371 -17.43 -21.68 21.81
CA MET A 371 -18.84 -21.34 21.85
C MET A 371 -19.62 -22.15 20.82
N SER A 372 -20.72 -22.76 21.27
CA SER A 372 -21.73 -23.37 20.43
C SER A 372 -23.10 -23.06 21.04
N ASN A 373 -24.00 -22.45 20.28
CA ASN A 373 -25.39 -22.30 20.69
C ASN A 373 -26.06 -23.67 20.54
N ASN A 374 -26.36 -24.31 21.68
CA ASN A 374 -27.35 -25.39 21.71
C ASN A 374 -28.75 -24.79 21.52
N ALA A 375 -29.05 -24.29 20.33
CA ALA A 375 -30.41 -23.95 19.95
C ALA A 375 -31.16 -25.24 19.59
N SER A 376 -31.67 -25.94 20.60
CA SER A 376 -32.71 -26.96 20.45
C SER A 376 -34.00 -26.31 19.98
N TYR A 377 -34.07 -25.98 18.69
CA TYR A 377 -35.30 -25.62 18.00
C TYR A 377 -35.36 -26.43 16.69
N GLU A 378 -36.03 -27.58 16.75
CA GLU A 378 -36.65 -28.16 15.57
C GLU A 378 -37.86 -27.28 15.21
N GLN A 379 -37.66 -26.33 14.30
CA GLN A 379 -38.78 -25.81 13.53
C GLN A 379 -38.95 -26.67 12.29
N VAL A 380 -40.00 -27.49 12.33
CA VAL A 380 -40.48 -28.33 11.24
C VAL A 380 -40.77 -27.47 10.02
N PHE A 381 -40.02 -27.68 8.93
CA PHE A 381 -40.44 -27.23 7.60
C PHE A 381 -40.76 -28.45 6.74
N MET A 382 -42.04 -28.57 6.38
CA MET A 382 -42.56 -29.58 5.46
C MET A 382 -41.82 -29.53 4.12
N LYS A 383 -41.24 -30.66 3.72
CA LYS A 383 -40.86 -30.92 2.32
C LYS A 383 -42.12 -31.02 1.47
N MET A 384 -42.35 -30.08 0.56
CA MET A 384 -43.17 -30.32 -0.63
C MET A 384 -42.26 -30.92 -1.72
N GLN A 385 -42.33 -32.24 -1.89
CA GLN A 385 -41.86 -32.90 -3.10
C GLN A 385 -42.95 -32.77 -4.17
N LEU A 386 -42.61 -32.20 -5.32
CA LEU A 386 -43.39 -32.38 -6.55
C LEU A 386 -42.76 -33.50 -7.41
N PRO A 387 -43.56 -34.30 -8.11
CA PRO A 387 -43.12 -35.49 -8.83
C PRO A 387 -42.47 -35.14 -10.19
N PRO A 388 -41.70 -36.06 -10.80
CA PRO A 388 -40.98 -35.77 -12.04
C PRO A 388 -41.85 -35.99 -13.30
N ASN A 389 -41.58 -35.15 -14.29
CA ASN A 389 -41.79 -35.29 -15.74
C ASN A 389 -43.21 -35.16 -16.32
N ASN A 390 -43.41 -34.11 -17.13
CA ASN A 390 -43.69 -34.23 -18.57
C ASN A 390 -43.59 -32.84 -19.25
N ILE A 391 -42.72 -32.71 -20.25
CA ILE A 391 -42.69 -31.56 -21.16
C ILE A 391 -43.36 -32.00 -22.46
N SER A 392 -44.45 -31.32 -22.82
CA SER A 392 -44.96 -31.28 -24.20
C SER A 392 -44.78 -29.86 -24.74
N TYR A 393 -44.42 -29.79 -26.02
CA TYR A 393 -44.11 -28.57 -26.77
C TYR A 393 -45.36 -27.72 -27.03
N GLY A 394 -45.24 -26.40 -26.90
CA GLY A 394 -46.27 -25.43 -27.27
C GLY A 394 -45.68 -24.03 -27.50
N THR A 395 -45.89 -23.52 -28.70
CA THR A 395 -45.42 -22.26 -29.29
C THR A 395 -46.04 -20.99 -28.70
N GLY A 396 -45.28 -19.88 -28.67
CA GLY A 396 -45.85 -18.53 -28.90
C GLY A 396 -45.54 -17.40 -27.90
N SER A 397 -44.80 -16.39 -28.39
CA SER A 397 -44.90 -14.94 -28.13
C SER A 397 -44.49 -14.30 -26.78
N LEU A 398 -43.35 -13.59 -26.84
CA LEU A 398 -43.03 -12.24 -26.33
C LEU A 398 -43.60 -11.78 -24.97
N THR A 399 -42.70 -11.59 -23.99
CA THR A 399 -42.39 -10.30 -23.34
C THR A 399 -41.20 -10.49 -22.38
N TYR A 400 -40.19 -9.62 -22.47
CA TYR A 400 -39.07 -9.57 -21.51
C TYR A 400 -39.42 -8.66 -20.34
N PRO A 401 -39.12 -9.07 -19.10
CA PRO A 401 -38.40 -8.16 -18.21
C PRO A 401 -37.26 -8.86 -17.45
N TRP A 402 -36.08 -8.23 -17.50
CA TRP A 402 -34.97 -8.29 -16.53
C TRP A 402 -34.57 -9.66 -15.96
N ARG A 403 -33.56 -10.28 -16.58
CA ARG A 403 -32.83 -11.42 -16.01
C ARG A 403 -32.09 -11.00 -14.75
N ARG A 404 -32.58 -11.51 -13.62
CA ARG A 404 -31.81 -11.82 -12.41
C ARG A 404 -30.59 -12.65 -12.83
N LEU A 405 -29.38 -12.16 -12.56
CA LEU A 405 -28.16 -12.96 -12.66
C LEU A 405 -28.24 -14.12 -11.65
N PRO A 406 -27.68 -15.31 -11.94
CA PRO A 406 -27.81 -16.46 -11.07
C PRO A 406 -26.97 -16.26 -9.81
N SER A 407 -27.63 -16.11 -8.67
CA SER A 407 -27.05 -16.38 -7.37
C SER A 407 -26.63 -17.85 -7.36
N PHE A 408 -25.31 -18.09 -7.35
CA PHE A 408 -24.74 -19.36 -6.96
C PHE A 408 -25.17 -19.61 -5.50
N THR A 409 -26.28 -20.32 -5.30
CA THR A 409 -26.66 -20.81 -3.98
C THR A 409 -25.77 -22.01 -3.67
N HIS A 410 -24.68 -21.76 -2.95
CA HIS A 410 -23.99 -22.80 -2.21
C HIS A 410 -25.00 -23.49 -1.28
N ASN A 411 -24.90 -24.81 -1.21
CA ASN A 411 -25.69 -25.69 -0.36
C ASN A 411 -25.71 -25.16 1.09
N TRP A 412 -26.89 -24.75 1.60
CA TRP A 412 -27.04 -24.25 2.96
C TRP A 412 -27.05 -25.41 3.95
N ASP A 413 -25.89 -25.74 4.53
CA ASP A 413 -25.83 -26.43 5.81
C ASP A 413 -26.09 -25.38 6.92
N SER A 414 -27.36 -25.04 7.08
CA SER A 414 -27.83 -24.07 8.05
C SER A 414 -27.94 -24.72 9.43
N LYS A 415 -26.83 -24.84 10.18
CA LYS A 415 -26.83 -25.09 11.65
C LYS A 415 -25.45 -25.09 12.34
N VAL A 416 -24.47 -24.33 11.86
CA VAL A 416 -23.18 -24.17 12.60
C VAL A 416 -22.92 -22.70 12.85
N ASP A 417 -22.82 -22.30 14.11
CA ASP A 417 -22.41 -20.94 14.47
C ASP A 417 -21.00 -20.66 13.91
N ARG A 418 -20.89 -19.59 13.15
CA ARG A 418 -19.67 -19.22 12.44
C ARG A 418 -19.56 -17.71 12.25
N LEU A 419 -18.32 -17.25 12.26
CA LEU A 419 -17.93 -15.94 11.74
C LEU A 419 -17.19 -16.16 10.43
N VAL A 420 -17.69 -15.59 9.34
CA VAL A 420 -17.08 -15.71 8.01
C VAL A 420 -16.51 -14.36 7.60
N VAL A 421 -15.27 -14.38 7.13
CA VAL A 421 -14.56 -13.20 6.62
C VAL A 421 -13.96 -13.51 5.26
N SER A 422 -13.73 -12.51 4.43
CA SER A 422 -12.95 -12.62 3.20
C SER A 422 -11.75 -11.70 3.22
N VAL A 423 -10.67 -12.12 2.57
CA VAL A 423 -9.41 -11.37 2.52
C VAL A 423 -8.78 -11.40 1.14
N LYS A 424 -8.05 -10.34 0.77
CA LYS A 424 -7.24 -10.28 -0.45
C LYS A 424 -6.02 -9.38 -0.25
N VAL A 425 -4.84 -9.84 -0.64
CA VAL A 425 -3.63 -9.01 -0.64
C VAL A 425 -3.55 -8.19 -1.92
N VAL A 426 -3.16 -6.92 -1.78
CA VAL A 426 -2.89 -5.98 -2.86
C VAL A 426 -1.49 -5.41 -2.68
N HIS A 427 -0.75 -5.23 -3.76
CA HIS A 427 0.65 -4.80 -3.74
C HIS A 427 0.83 -3.41 -4.34
N GLY A 428 1.86 -2.70 -3.90
CA GLY A 428 2.24 -1.40 -4.44
C GLY A 428 1.71 -0.22 -3.61
N GLU A 429 1.88 0.99 -4.13
CA GLU A 429 1.38 2.20 -3.49
C GLU A 429 -0.15 2.21 -3.45
N LEU A 430 -0.73 2.68 -2.34
CA LEU A 430 -2.17 2.61 -2.10
C LEU A 430 -2.97 3.35 -3.18
N GLU A 431 -2.49 4.50 -3.66
CA GLU A 431 -3.15 5.26 -4.71
C GLU A 431 -3.23 4.48 -6.03
N GLN A 432 -2.11 3.86 -6.43
CA GLN A 432 -2.05 3.03 -7.62
C GLN A 432 -2.93 1.79 -7.45
N ALA A 433 -2.81 1.09 -6.33
CA ALA A 433 -3.62 -0.08 -5.99
C ALA A 433 -5.13 0.22 -6.03
N THR A 434 -5.53 1.40 -5.57
CA THR A 434 -6.93 1.88 -5.60
C THR A 434 -7.40 2.15 -7.02
N LYS A 435 -6.55 2.75 -7.87
CA LYS A 435 -6.85 2.96 -9.31
C LYS A 435 -6.97 1.65 -10.08
N GLU A 436 -6.16 0.65 -9.74
CA GLU A 436 -6.18 -0.68 -10.35
C GLU A 436 -7.35 -1.56 -9.87
N ASN A 437 -7.85 -1.33 -8.64
CA ASN A 437 -8.93 -2.11 -8.02
C ASN A 437 -10.09 -1.24 -7.53
N PRO A 438 -10.72 -0.40 -8.38
CA PRO A 438 -11.70 0.60 -7.94
C PRO A 438 -12.98 -0.03 -7.38
N LEU A 439 -13.42 -1.18 -7.89
CA LEU A 439 -14.60 -1.88 -7.37
C LEU A 439 -14.39 -2.44 -5.95
N LEU A 440 -13.14 -2.72 -5.60
CA LEU A 440 -12.79 -3.31 -4.31
C LEU A 440 -12.46 -2.25 -3.26
N LEU A 441 -11.74 -1.20 -3.65
CA LEU A 441 -11.09 -0.27 -2.72
C LEU A 441 -11.75 1.12 -2.65
N LYS A 442 -12.68 1.45 -3.56
CA LYS A 442 -13.34 2.76 -3.54
C LYS A 442 -14.19 2.91 -2.28
N ASN A 443 -13.93 3.98 -1.52
CA ASN A 443 -14.61 4.32 -0.27
C ASN A 443 -14.49 3.26 0.84
N VAL A 444 -13.49 2.39 0.78
CA VAL A 444 -13.22 1.42 1.84
C VAL A 444 -12.51 2.10 3.01
N CYS A 445 -12.88 1.73 4.24
CA CYS A 445 -12.21 2.21 5.43
C CYS A 445 -10.72 1.83 5.42
N ILE A 446 -9.83 2.77 5.71
CA ILE A 446 -8.39 2.51 5.87
C ILE A 446 -8.11 2.19 7.35
N THR A 447 -7.42 1.08 7.60
CA THR A 447 -6.96 0.70 8.94
C THR A 447 -5.43 0.54 8.90
N LYS A 448 -4.68 1.40 9.59
CA LYS A 448 -3.22 1.43 9.41
C LYS A 448 -2.49 0.39 10.26
N LYS A 449 -1.26 0.04 9.86
CA LYS A 449 -0.28 -0.62 10.72
C LYS A 449 0.05 0.27 11.93
N LEU A 450 0.29 -0.35 13.09
CA LEU A 450 0.84 0.33 14.26
C LEU A 450 2.34 0.54 14.06
N GLY A 451 2.81 1.76 14.24
CA GLY A 451 4.14 2.16 13.78
C GLY A 451 4.14 2.48 12.29
N PHE A 452 5.33 2.76 11.76
CA PHE A 452 5.51 3.11 10.35
C PHE A 452 5.62 1.87 9.46
N SER A 453 5.35 2.08 8.17
CA SER A 453 5.81 1.19 7.10
C SER A 453 7.34 1.11 7.13
N ASP A 454 7.90 0.09 6.46
CA ASP A 454 9.35 -0.09 6.36
C ASP A 454 10.03 1.10 5.64
N VAL A 455 9.24 1.90 4.91
CA VAL A 455 9.67 3.07 4.14
C VAL A 455 8.68 4.21 4.39
N ILE A 456 9.19 5.43 4.61
CA ILE A 456 8.42 6.67 4.72
C ILE A 456 8.88 7.57 3.58
N MET A 457 7.99 7.91 2.64
CA MET A 457 8.38 8.73 1.49
C MET A 457 8.46 10.22 1.89
N PRO A 458 9.34 11.02 1.26
CA PRO A 458 9.38 12.46 1.52
C PRO A 458 8.01 13.08 1.17
N GLY A 459 7.52 13.98 2.02
CA GLY A 459 6.18 14.55 1.93
C GLY A 459 5.07 13.79 2.66
N ASP A 460 5.29 12.52 3.08
CA ASP A 460 4.28 11.77 3.83
C ASP A 460 4.07 12.33 5.23
N VAL A 461 2.86 12.80 5.52
CA VAL A 461 2.49 13.33 6.83
C VAL A 461 1.68 12.30 7.61
N ARG A 462 2.16 11.95 8.80
CA ARG A 462 1.44 11.10 9.75
C ARG A 462 1.51 11.71 11.14
N ASN A 463 0.40 11.68 11.88
CA ASN A 463 0.33 12.13 13.27
C ASN A 463 -0.74 11.31 14.02
N ASP A 464 -0.49 10.01 14.17
CA ASP A 464 -1.39 9.11 14.88
C ASP A 464 -0.86 8.88 16.30
N LEU A 465 -1.64 9.23 17.33
CA LEU A 465 -1.37 8.89 18.72
C LEU A 465 -2.25 7.72 19.14
N TYR A 466 -1.66 6.70 19.76
CA TYR A 466 -2.40 5.57 20.32
C TYR A 466 -2.28 5.54 21.82
N ILE A 467 -3.39 5.27 22.50
CA ILE A 467 -3.47 5.01 23.93
C ILE A 467 -4.06 3.62 24.15
N THR A 468 -3.39 2.80 24.96
CA THR A 468 -3.89 1.49 25.38
C THR A 468 -4.28 1.56 26.84
N LEU A 469 -5.56 1.38 27.13
CA LEU A 469 -6.03 1.18 28.49
C LEU A 469 -5.63 -0.23 28.92
N ASN A 470 -4.56 -0.37 29.71
CA ASN A 470 -3.96 -1.66 30.01
C ASN A 470 -4.68 -2.32 31.20
N ASN A 471 -4.42 -1.84 32.41
CA ASN A 471 -5.01 -2.36 33.64
C ASN A 471 -5.10 -1.28 34.72
N GLY A 472 -5.93 -1.51 35.73
CA GLY A 472 -6.01 -0.65 36.91
C GLY A 472 -6.23 -1.43 38.19
N GLU A 473 -5.93 -0.81 39.32
CA GLU A 473 -6.12 -1.34 40.66
C GLU A 473 -6.96 -0.35 41.47
N PHE A 474 -8.10 -0.82 41.99
CA PHE A 474 -9.07 0.02 42.67
C PHE A 474 -9.49 -0.57 44.02
N GLU A 475 -9.82 0.29 44.98
CA GLU A 475 -10.33 -0.18 46.26
C GLU A 475 -11.82 -0.54 46.17
N ARG A 476 -12.23 -1.55 46.95
CA ARG A 476 -13.65 -1.92 47.13
C ARG A 476 -14.48 -0.76 47.69
N GLY A 477 -13.88 0.09 48.53
CA GLY A 477 -14.54 1.25 49.13
C GLY A 477 -15.79 0.88 49.94
N GLY A 478 -15.63 0.05 50.97
CA GLY A 478 -16.70 -0.33 51.91
C GLY A 478 -17.74 -1.33 51.38
N LYS A 479 -17.65 -1.79 50.13
CA LYS A 479 -18.58 -2.77 49.53
C LYS A 479 -18.20 -4.21 49.85
N SER A 480 -19.22 -5.08 49.96
CA SER A 480 -19.05 -6.53 50.15
C SER A 480 -18.46 -7.22 48.92
N VAL A 481 -18.81 -6.74 47.73
CA VAL A 481 -18.34 -7.24 46.42
C VAL A 481 -17.53 -6.18 45.66
N GLY A 482 -16.77 -6.59 44.65
CA GLY A 482 -16.02 -5.68 43.79
C GLY A 482 -16.90 -4.67 43.06
N LYS A 483 -16.34 -3.53 42.70
CA LYS A 483 -16.97 -2.54 41.83
C LYS A 483 -16.99 -3.08 40.40
N ASN A 484 -18.05 -2.74 39.66
CA ASN A 484 -18.04 -2.81 38.20
C ASN A 484 -17.47 -1.48 37.70
N ILE A 485 -16.28 -1.50 37.12
CA ILE A 485 -15.49 -0.30 36.82
C ILE A 485 -15.59 0.00 35.33
N GLU A 486 -16.02 1.22 35.02
CA GLU A 486 -15.96 1.79 33.68
C GLU A 486 -14.97 2.95 33.71
N VAL A 487 -14.07 2.99 32.73
CA VAL A 487 -13.16 4.10 32.50
C VAL A 487 -13.68 4.87 31.30
N THR A 488 -13.93 6.16 31.49
CA THR A 488 -14.22 7.09 30.39
C THR A 488 -12.93 7.82 30.03
N VAL A 489 -12.46 7.65 28.81
CA VAL A 489 -11.28 8.33 28.27
C VAL A 489 -11.73 9.57 27.50
N LEU A 490 -11.15 10.71 27.84
CA LEU A 490 -11.33 11.99 27.15
C LEU A 490 -9.96 12.51 26.68
N ALA A 491 -9.94 13.09 25.48
CA ALA A 491 -8.86 13.94 24.99
C ALA A 491 -9.36 15.39 25.05
N LEU A 492 -8.62 16.24 25.75
CA LEU A 492 -9.00 17.62 26.02
C LEU A 492 -7.98 18.57 25.38
N ASP A 493 -8.45 19.71 24.89
CA ASP A 493 -7.57 20.83 24.51
C ASP A 493 -6.97 21.53 25.75
N ALA A 494 -6.18 22.58 25.52
CA ALA A 494 -5.52 23.35 26.58
C ALA A 494 -6.54 24.03 27.53
N GLU A 495 -7.71 24.38 27.02
CA GLU A 495 -8.80 25.03 27.77
C GLU A 495 -9.68 24.02 28.53
N GLY A 496 -9.59 22.72 28.20
CA GLY A 496 -10.35 21.64 28.84
C GLY A 496 -11.60 21.20 28.09
N HIS A 497 -11.78 21.59 26.82
CA HIS A 497 -12.88 21.13 25.99
C HIS A 497 -12.60 19.74 25.39
N PRO A 498 -13.59 18.84 25.38
CA PRO A 498 -13.47 17.54 24.72
C PRO A 498 -13.32 17.65 23.20
N LEU A 499 -12.31 16.96 22.67
CA LEU A 499 -12.04 16.85 21.24
C LEU A 499 -12.70 15.60 20.65
N GLU A 500 -13.38 15.74 19.51
CA GLU A 500 -13.98 14.62 18.76
C GLU A 500 -12.91 13.87 17.94
N CYS A 501 -11.95 13.25 18.63
CA CYS A 501 -10.76 12.69 18.01
C CYS A 501 -10.43 11.26 18.47
N ILE A 502 -11.28 10.65 19.31
CA ILE A 502 -11.04 9.29 19.83
C ILE A 502 -11.74 8.26 18.95
N TYR A 503 -11.00 7.24 18.53
CA TYR A 503 -11.50 6.13 17.74
C TYR A 503 -11.26 4.82 18.48
N GLY A 504 -12.35 4.18 18.91
CA GLY A 504 -12.32 2.82 19.46
C GLY A 504 -12.03 1.76 18.39
N GLY A 505 -12.39 2.05 17.15
CA GLY A 505 -12.02 1.28 15.98
C GLY A 505 -12.38 2.08 14.72
N MET A 506 -11.64 1.85 13.66
CA MET A 506 -11.84 2.48 12.37
C MET A 506 -13.16 2.01 11.74
N GLY A 507 -13.72 2.82 10.83
CA GLY A 507 -15.00 2.56 10.14
C GLY A 507 -16.17 3.39 10.67
N HIS A 508 -15.93 4.16 11.74
CA HIS A 508 -16.89 5.08 12.35
C HIS A 508 -16.23 6.43 12.64
N ASP A 509 -17.06 7.45 12.83
CA ASP A 509 -16.62 8.79 13.19
C ASP A 509 -16.00 8.83 14.60
N GLY A 510 -15.14 9.82 14.82
CA GLY A 510 -14.50 10.05 16.11
C GLY A 510 -15.53 10.35 17.19
N VAL A 511 -15.18 10.09 18.45
CA VAL A 511 -16.01 10.44 19.61
C VAL A 511 -15.23 11.34 20.58
N THR A 512 -15.96 12.12 21.37
CA THR A 512 -15.40 12.97 22.43
C THR A 512 -15.07 12.19 23.70
N GLU A 513 -15.80 11.09 23.94
CA GLU A 513 -15.66 10.25 25.12
C GLU A 513 -15.72 8.78 24.72
N TYR A 514 -14.73 7.98 25.16
CA TYR A 514 -14.75 6.54 24.98
C TYR A 514 -14.94 5.82 26.32
N ALA A 515 -15.95 4.94 26.41
CA ALA A 515 -16.20 4.11 27.58
C ALA A 515 -15.58 2.71 27.40
N SER A 516 -14.76 2.29 28.38
CA SER A 516 -14.16 0.96 28.41
C SER A 516 -15.21 -0.15 28.56
N MET A 517 -14.79 -1.38 28.28
CA MET A 517 -15.51 -2.57 28.74
C MET A 517 -15.55 -2.62 30.27
N ILE A 518 -16.51 -3.36 30.79
CA ILE A 518 -16.68 -3.59 32.23
C ILE A 518 -16.55 -5.09 32.51
N MET A 519 -15.65 -5.44 33.42
CA MET A 519 -15.58 -6.78 34.00
C MET A 519 -16.38 -6.84 35.29
N TYR A 520 -17.22 -7.85 35.42
CA TYR A 520 -18.17 -7.99 36.52
C TYR A 520 -17.45 -8.19 37.86
N HIS A 521 -17.75 -7.32 38.83
CA HIS A 521 -17.18 -7.33 40.18
C HIS A 521 -15.65 -7.42 40.24
N ASN A 522 -14.96 -6.81 39.28
CA ASN A 522 -13.50 -6.83 39.21
C ASN A 522 -12.90 -5.46 39.55
N ASN A 523 -12.13 -5.39 40.64
CA ASN A 523 -11.40 -4.18 41.03
C ASN A 523 -9.98 -4.10 40.46
N SER A 524 -9.51 -5.16 39.82
CA SER A 524 -8.23 -5.19 39.12
C SER A 524 -8.45 -5.51 37.63
N PRO A 525 -9.30 -4.74 36.93
CA PRO A 525 -9.62 -4.99 35.53
C PRO A 525 -8.38 -4.87 34.65
N ARG A 526 -8.30 -5.75 33.65
CA ARG A 526 -7.33 -5.70 32.55
C ARG A 526 -8.12 -5.59 31.26
N TRP A 527 -8.08 -4.42 30.63
CA TRP A 527 -8.86 -4.13 29.43
C TRP A 527 -8.08 -4.45 28.16
N ASN A 528 -6.82 -4.03 28.11
CA ASN A 528 -6.00 -4.06 26.90
C ASN A 528 -6.73 -3.44 25.69
N GLU A 529 -7.46 -2.34 25.92
CA GLU A 529 -8.24 -1.65 24.89
C GLU A 529 -7.43 -0.52 24.27
N ARG A 530 -7.08 -0.65 22.98
CA ARG A 530 -6.30 0.34 22.24
C ARG A 530 -7.17 1.32 21.46
N LEU A 531 -6.99 2.60 21.71
CA LEU A 531 -7.68 3.70 21.04
C LEU A 531 -6.70 4.45 20.16
N LYS A 532 -7.16 4.88 19.00
CA LYS A 532 -6.49 5.91 18.20
C LYS A 532 -7.03 7.27 18.63
N VAL A 533 -6.16 8.25 18.75
CA VAL A 533 -6.48 9.63 19.12
C VAL A 533 -5.84 10.55 18.08
N ALA A 534 -6.68 11.13 17.22
CA ALA A 534 -6.23 11.93 16.08
C ALA A 534 -6.28 13.43 16.43
N ILE A 535 -5.42 13.86 17.35
CA ILE A 535 -5.36 15.27 17.76
C ILE A 535 -4.70 16.10 16.65
N PRO A 536 -5.33 17.21 16.22
CA PRO A 536 -4.71 18.15 15.29
C PRO A 536 -3.35 18.65 15.81
N ILE A 537 -2.36 18.78 14.93
CA ILE A 537 -0.98 19.12 15.32
C ILE A 537 -0.91 20.48 16.03
N ASP A 538 -1.72 21.44 15.58
CA ASP A 538 -1.85 22.80 16.14
C ASP A 538 -2.48 22.82 17.54
N GLN A 539 -3.29 21.81 17.89
CA GLN A 539 -3.93 21.68 19.20
C GLN A 539 -3.18 20.72 20.14
N PHE A 540 -2.09 20.09 19.68
CA PHE A 540 -1.36 19.11 20.46
C PHE A 540 -0.65 19.74 21.67
N ALA A 541 -0.18 20.99 21.52
CA ALA A 541 0.42 21.74 22.61
C ALA A 541 -0.65 22.09 23.65
N GLY A 542 -0.42 21.71 24.90
CA GLY A 542 -1.37 21.91 25.99
C GLY A 542 -2.47 20.85 26.10
N ALA A 543 -2.65 19.99 25.09
CA ALA A 543 -3.61 18.88 25.16
C ALA A 543 -3.21 17.80 26.18
N HIS A 544 -4.22 17.15 26.75
CA HIS A 544 -4.05 16.09 27.75
C HIS A 544 -5.17 15.07 27.71
N PHE A 545 -4.88 13.87 28.20
CA PHE A 545 -5.89 12.88 28.50
C PHE A 545 -6.49 13.12 29.89
N ARG A 546 -7.79 12.88 30.03
CA ARG A 546 -8.47 12.70 31.31
C ARG A 546 -9.21 11.37 31.33
N LEU A 547 -8.93 10.56 32.34
CA LEU A 547 -9.57 9.26 32.56
C LEU A 547 -10.48 9.39 33.77
N GLU A 548 -11.79 9.21 33.58
CA GLU A 548 -12.79 9.32 34.64
C GLU A 548 -13.29 7.92 35.03
N TYR A 549 -13.31 7.62 36.34
CA TYR A 549 -13.65 6.29 36.86
C TYR A 549 -15.06 6.26 37.45
N ARG A 550 -15.90 5.40 36.89
CA ARG A 550 -17.29 5.25 37.30
C ARG A 550 -17.58 3.85 37.79
N HIS A 551 -18.37 3.77 38.86
CA HIS A 551 -19.00 2.53 39.27
C HIS A 551 -20.36 2.36 38.59
N CYS A 552 -20.52 1.27 37.85
CA CYS A 552 -21.76 0.92 37.18
C CYS A 552 -22.60 -0.06 38.04
N SER A 553 -23.80 0.36 38.43
CA SER A 553 -24.69 -0.48 39.23
C SER A 553 -25.30 -1.60 38.39
N THR A 554 -25.60 -2.73 39.02
CA THR A 554 -26.46 -3.78 38.44
C THR A 554 -27.94 -3.38 38.41
N ARG A 555 -28.32 -2.33 39.15
CA ARG A 555 -29.71 -1.82 39.21
C ARG A 555 -29.89 -0.72 38.17
N GLU A 556 -30.72 -0.97 37.15
CA GLU A 556 -30.93 -0.08 35.99
C GLU A 556 -31.39 1.35 36.32
N LYS A 557 -32.01 1.56 37.49
CA LYS A 557 -32.48 2.90 37.92
C LYS A 557 -31.37 3.79 38.48
N ASN A 558 -30.20 3.22 38.78
CA ASN A 558 -29.12 3.97 39.42
C ASN A 558 -28.19 4.56 38.36
N GLU A 559 -27.82 5.82 38.52
CA GLU A 559 -26.83 6.48 37.67
C GLU A 559 -25.42 5.92 37.90
N LYS A 560 -24.57 6.08 36.88
CA LYS A 560 -23.13 5.77 36.99
C LYS A 560 -22.48 6.74 37.98
N LYS A 561 -21.90 6.22 39.06
CA LYS A 561 -21.29 7.05 40.11
C LYS A 561 -19.81 7.27 39.85
N LEU A 562 -19.42 8.53 39.58
CA LEU A 562 -18.01 8.96 39.54
C LEU A 562 -17.38 8.78 40.92
N PHE A 563 -16.14 8.28 40.98
CA PHE A 563 -15.41 8.16 42.24
C PHE A 563 -13.94 8.59 42.17
N GLY A 564 -13.42 8.83 40.97
CA GLY A 564 -12.08 9.37 40.80
C GLY A 564 -11.74 9.64 39.35
N PHE A 565 -10.55 10.18 39.14
CA PHE A 565 -10.00 10.45 37.82
C PHE A 565 -8.47 10.40 37.83
N SER A 566 -7.90 10.32 36.64
CA SER A 566 -6.49 10.55 36.36
C SER A 566 -6.35 11.45 35.13
N PHE A 567 -5.17 11.99 34.90
CA PHE A 567 -4.87 12.77 33.71
C PHE A 567 -3.43 12.56 33.27
N LEU A 568 -3.12 12.88 32.02
CA LEU A 568 -1.78 12.76 31.45
C LEU A 568 -1.57 13.82 30.36
N ARG A 569 -0.56 14.66 30.52
CA ARG A 569 -0.17 15.67 29.52
C ARG A 569 0.51 15.01 28.33
N LEU A 570 0.27 15.53 27.12
CA LEU A 570 0.82 14.95 25.88
C LEU A 570 2.13 15.60 25.44
N MET A 571 2.41 16.80 25.94
CA MET A 571 3.63 17.55 25.65
C MET A 571 4.17 18.15 26.94
N GLU A 572 5.49 18.19 27.07
CA GLU A 572 6.16 18.84 28.20
C GLU A 572 6.08 20.37 28.05
N ASP A 573 5.75 21.07 29.14
CA ASP A 573 5.67 22.53 29.17
C ASP A 573 7.04 23.17 28.90
N GLU A 574 8.10 22.54 29.40
CA GLU A 574 9.49 22.94 29.23
C GLU A 574 10.13 22.08 28.13
N GLY A 575 10.64 22.69 27.06
CA GLY A 575 11.33 21.99 25.97
C GLY A 575 10.44 21.57 24.80
N GLY A 576 9.13 21.34 25.00
CA GLY A 576 8.17 21.12 23.92
C GLY A 576 8.26 19.75 23.23
N THR A 577 9.00 18.80 23.80
CA THR A 577 8.97 17.39 23.38
C THR A 577 7.65 16.74 23.77
N THR A 578 7.18 15.82 22.94
CA THR A 578 5.99 15.03 23.25
C THR A 578 6.27 13.96 24.30
N LEU A 579 5.23 13.56 25.02
CA LEU A 579 5.22 12.43 25.95
C LEU A 579 5.91 11.22 25.31
N ARG A 580 6.84 10.59 26.04
CA ARG A 580 7.55 9.39 25.58
C ARG A 580 6.63 8.16 25.51
N ASP A 581 6.83 7.36 24.47
CA ASP A 581 6.14 6.09 24.29
C ASP A 581 6.43 5.10 25.41
N GLY A 582 5.49 4.19 25.62
CA GLY A 582 5.58 3.14 26.63
C GLY A 582 4.53 3.28 27.73
N SER A 583 4.81 2.62 28.85
CA SER A 583 3.87 2.43 29.95
C SER A 583 3.93 3.56 30.96
N HIS A 584 2.77 4.07 31.34
CA HIS A 584 2.59 5.19 32.26
C HIS A 584 1.65 4.78 33.39
N GLU A 585 2.20 4.70 34.60
CA GLU A 585 1.42 4.48 35.82
C GLU A 585 0.92 5.84 36.35
N LEU A 586 -0.39 6.08 36.21
CA LEU A 586 -1.03 7.33 36.60
C LEU A 586 -1.52 7.29 38.04
N CYS A 587 -1.44 8.45 38.70
CA CYS A 587 -2.06 8.69 40.00
C CYS A 587 -3.59 8.71 39.88
N VAL A 588 -4.30 8.08 40.82
CA VAL A 588 -5.76 8.14 40.93
C VAL A 588 -6.15 9.18 41.99
N TYR A 589 -6.90 10.20 41.57
CA TYR A 589 -7.41 11.26 42.42
C TYR A 589 -8.89 11.03 42.72
N LYS A 590 -9.30 11.20 43.99
CA LYS A 590 -10.70 11.06 44.40
C LYS A 590 -11.51 12.27 43.95
N CYS A 591 -12.64 12.00 43.30
CA CYS A 591 -13.58 13.01 42.84
C CYS A 591 -14.94 12.33 42.62
N ASP A 592 -16.01 12.90 43.17
CA ASP A 592 -17.39 12.45 43.02
C ASP A 592 -18.26 13.44 42.24
N GLU A 593 -17.75 14.66 41.99
CA GLU A 593 -18.45 15.73 41.28
C GLU A 593 -17.71 16.13 40.00
N ARG A 594 -18.27 15.77 38.83
CA ARG A 594 -17.65 16.08 37.52
C ARG A 594 -17.46 17.58 37.28
N ALA A 595 -18.33 18.43 37.84
CA ALA A 595 -18.25 19.88 37.69
C ALA A 595 -16.92 20.47 38.20
N ARG A 596 -16.31 19.86 39.23
CA ARG A 596 -14.99 20.25 39.74
C ARG A 596 -13.85 20.02 38.74
N LEU A 597 -14.08 19.17 37.73
CA LEU A 597 -13.09 18.87 36.69
C LEU A 597 -13.20 19.84 35.49
N ALA A 598 -14.11 20.82 35.53
CA ALA A 598 -14.32 21.76 34.43
C ALA A 598 -13.11 22.69 34.20
N SER A 599 -12.34 23.00 35.26
CA SER A 599 -11.14 23.84 35.16
C SER A 599 -9.88 22.96 35.15
N PRO A 600 -9.16 22.82 34.02
CA PRO A 600 -7.96 21.98 33.95
C PRO A 600 -6.82 22.43 34.86
N THR A 601 -6.71 23.74 35.11
CA THR A 601 -5.63 24.33 35.91
C THR A 601 -5.60 23.80 37.34
N GLU A 602 -6.75 23.40 37.90
CA GLU A 602 -6.84 22.83 39.25
C GLU A 602 -6.12 21.49 39.37
N TYR A 603 -6.21 20.63 38.35
CA TYR A 603 -5.59 19.31 38.42
C TYR A 603 -4.27 19.21 37.64
N LEU A 604 -4.07 19.98 36.57
CA LEU A 604 -2.87 19.89 35.75
C LEU A 604 -1.59 20.25 36.51
N THR A 605 -1.69 21.07 37.57
CA THR A 605 -0.56 21.42 38.46
C THR A 605 -0.13 20.27 39.37
N MET A 606 -0.95 19.23 39.50
CA MET A 606 -0.65 18.06 40.33
C MET A 606 0.23 17.05 39.58
N PRO A 607 0.89 16.11 40.27
CA PRO A 607 1.58 15.00 39.60
C PRO A 607 0.61 14.11 38.81
N SER A 608 0.89 13.87 37.54
CA SER A 608 0.12 12.89 36.75
C SER A 608 0.61 11.47 36.98
N LEU A 609 1.93 11.27 37.09
CA LEU A 609 2.57 9.96 37.19
C LEU A 609 2.92 9.59 38.64
N SER A 610 2.74 8.32 39.01
CA SER A 610 3.05 7.81 40.36
C SER A 610 4.50 8.10 40.79
N ARG A 611 5.46 8.02 39.86
CA ARG A 611 6.88 8.33 40.10
C ARG A 611 7.15 9.79 40.49
N GLN A 612 6.32 10.73 40.03
CA GLN A 612 6.45 12.17 40.34
C GLN A 612 5.79 12.51 41.69
N ALA A 613 4.88 11.66 42.17
CA ALA A 613 4.11 11.91 43.37
C ALA A 613 4.85 11.59 44.68
N ILE A 614 6.08 11.06 44.61
CA ILE A 614 6.89 10.68 45.78
C ILE A 614 7.31 11.92 46.59
N ASP A 615 7.55 13.04 45.91
CA ASP A 615 8.09 14.27 46.52
C ASP A 615 7.01 15.30 46.90
N CYS A 616 5.72 14.97 46.71
CA CYS A 616 4.62 15.91 46.95
C CYS A 616 4.14 15.88 48.41
N VAL A 617 4.58 16.88 49.19
CA VAL A 617 4.26 17.04 50.63
C VAL A 617 3.11 18.04 50.87
N TYR A 618 2.57 18.65 49.81
CA TYR A 618 1.57 19.73 49.90
C TYR A 618 0.11 19.25 49.89
N SER A 619 -0.78 20.10 50.40
CA SER A 619 -2.24 20.00 50.26
C SER A 619 -2.65 20.16 48.79
N LEU A 620 -2.87 19.04 48.10
CA LEU A 620 -3.34 19.03 46.71
C LEU A 620 -4.85 19.36 46.61
N PRO A 621 -5.32 20.01 45.52
CA PRO A 621 -6.75 20.29 45.29
C PRO A 621 -7.66 19.06 45.29
N PHE A 622 -7.10 17.91 44.90
CA PHE A 622 -7.76 16.61 44.93
C PHE A 622 -6.94 15.62 45.77
N GLN A 623 -7.64 14.83 46.60
CA GLN A 623 -6.99 13.80 47.41
C GLN A 623 -6.51 12.65 46.52
N ARG A 624 -5.20 12.42 46.50
CA ARG A 624 -4.58 11.26 45.82
C ARG A 624 -4.82 9.97 46.61
N SER A 625 -5.15 8.89 45.92
CA SER A 625 -5.17 7.55 46.50
C SER A 625 -3.76 6.94 46.51
N PRO A 626 -3.25 6.43 47.65
CA PRO A 626 -1.96 5.76 47.71
C PRO A 626 -2.02 4.27 47.30
N LYS A 627 -3.22 3.72 47.11
CA LYS A 627 -3.46 2.28 46.87
C LYS A 627 -4.15 1.99 45.54
N GLU A 628 -4.47 3.03 44.78
CA GLU A 628 -5.12 2.88 43.49
C GLU A 628 -4.22 3.48 42.43
N SER A 629 -4.04 2.75 41.33
CA SER A 629 -3.28 3.20 40.17
C SER A 629 -3.93 2.68 38.89
N ILE A 630 -3.60 3.34 37.78
CA ILE A 630 -3.95 2.85 36.45
C ILE A 630 -2.71 2.87 35.57
N ILE A 631 -2.59 1.88 34.70
CA ILE A 631 -1.50 1.78 33.74
C ILE A 631 -2.10 1.96 32.36
N ILE A 632 -1.54 2.92 31.61
CA ILE A 632 -1.83 3.12 30.20
C ILE A 632 -0.55 3.05 29.39
N ASP A 633 -0.63 2.54 28.17
CA ASP A 633 0.50 2.54 27.24
C ASP A 633 0.25 3.55 26.12
N THR A 634 1.26 4.31 25.75
CA THR A 634 1.20 5.29 24.65
C THR A 634 2.16 4.92 23.53
N LEU A 635 1.75 5.21 22.29
CA LEU A 635 2.54 5.02 21.08
C LEU A 635 2.27 6.18 20.12
N LEU A 636 3.29 6.98 19.80
CA LEU A 636 3.19 8.13 18.90
C LEU A 636 3.81 7.82 17.54
N CYS A 637 2.98 7.76 16.51
CA CYS A 637 3.39 7.61 15.11
C CYS A 637 3.28 8.97 14.41
N SER A 638 4.28 9.84 14.63
CA SER A 638 4.28 11.20 14.08
C SER A 638 5.52 11.54 13.25
N THR A 639 5.37 12.00 12.01
CA THR A 639 6.47 12.58 11.20
C THR A 639 6.64 14.08 11.46
N LYS A 640 5.91 14.65 12.43
CA LYS A 640 5.96 16.08 12.76
C LYS A 640 6.27 16.39 14.21
N LEU A 641 5.99 15.45 15.12
CA LEU A 641 6.23 15.61 16.55
C LEU A 641 7.27 14.57 17.02
N THR A 642 8.39 15.05 17.54
CA THR A 642 9.48 14.20 18.05
C THR A 642 9.47 14.11 19.57
N GLN A 643 9.85 12.93 20.06
CA GLN A 643 10.06 12.63 21.48
C GLN A 643 11.54 12.81 21.88
N ASN A 644 12.41 13.11 20.91
CA ASN A 644 13.84 13.29 21.12
C ASN A 644 14.19 14.78 21.21
N VAL A 645 14.85 15.15 22.31
CA VAL A 645 15.20 16.55 22.60
C VAL A 645 16.23 17.10 21.61
N ASP A 646 17.23 16.32 21.22
CA ASP A 646 18.26 16.78 20.28
C ASP A 646 17.68 16.98 18.86
N LEU A 647 16.79 16.08 18.40
CA LEU A 647 16.07 16.29 17.14
C LEU A 647 15.16 17.52 17.20
N LEU A 648 14.46 17.74 18.32
CA LEU A 648 13.60 18.91 18.44
C LEU A 648 14.40 20.22 18.40
N SER A 649 15.51 20.27 19.14
CA SER A 649 16.44 21.41 19.14
C SER A 649 17.01 21.67 17.74
N LEU A 650 17.36 20.60 17.01
CA LEU A 650 17.78 20.71 15.61
C LEU A 650 16.67 21.29 14.72
N LEU A 651 15.45 20.77 14.81
CA LEU A 651 14.34 21.21 13.95
C LEU A 651 13.87 22.64 14.28
N ARG A 652 14.06 23.09 15.53
CA ARG A 652 13.73 24.45 16.00
C ARG A 652 14.93 25.40 16.04
N TRP A 653 16.05 25.05 15.40
CA TRP A 653 17.31 25.81 15.48
C TRP A 653 17.17 27.31 15.17
N ARG A 654 16.23 27.69 14.29
CA ARG A 654 15.95 29.11 13.95
C ARG A 654 15.32 29.89 15.12
N SER A 655 14.54 29.22 15.96
CA SER A 655 13.86 29.84 17.10
C SER A 655 14.72 29.85 18.37
N ALA A 656 15.67 28.91 18.48
CA ALA A 656 16.59 28.79 19.60
C ALA A 656 18.00 28.36 19.09
N PRO A 657 18.82 29.31 18.63
CA PRO A 657 20.14 29.01 18.04
C PRO A 657 21.21 28.65 19.08
N ASP A 658 20.97 28.96 20.35
CA ASP A 658 21.92 28.72 21.44
C ASP A 658 22.15 27.21 21.65
N GLY A 659 23.43 26.78 21.71
CA GLY A 659 23.78 25.38 21.93
C GLY A 659 23.61 24.44 20.72
N ILE A 660 23.34 24.97 19.51
CA ILE A 660 23.17 24.14 18.31
C ILE A 660 24.43 23.34 17.93
N GLY A 661 25.63 23.88 18.17
CA GLY A 661 26.89 23.16 17.92
C GLY A 661 27.02 21.87 18.75
N GLU A 662 26.60 21.91 20.01
CA GLU A 662 26.56 20.72 20.86
C GLU A 662 25.45 19.75 20.41
N THR A 663 24.30 20.28 20.02
CA THR A 663 23.17 19.49 19.49
C THR A 663 23.57 18.71 18.24
N LEU A 664 24.27 19.35 17.30
CA LEU A 664 24.80 18.70 16.10
C LEU A 664 25.80 17.58 16.45
N SER A 665 26.64 17.80 17.46
CA SER A 665 27.57 16.77 17.95
C SER A 665 26.83 15.57 18.56
N ARG A 666 25.75 15.82 19.31
CA ARG A 666 24.91 14.78 19.93
C ARG A 666 23.98 14.08 18.93
N LEU A 667 23.67 14.69 17.79
CA LEU A 667 22.82 14.10 16.74
C LEU A 667 23.35 12.74 16.26
N THR A 668 24.68 12.58 16.20
CA THR A 668 25.34 11.31 15.84
C THR A 668 25.06 10.15 16.80
N ARG A 669 24.46 10.43 17.97
CA ARG A 669 24.08 9.45 18.99
C ARG A 669 22.57 9.17 19.02
N VAL A 670 21.79 9.89 18.23
CA VAL A 670 20.34 9.65 18.11
C VAL A 670 20.12 8.32 17.39
N ASP A 671 19.09 7.57 17.80
CA ASP A 671 18.72 6.34 17.11
C ASP A 671 18.47 6.63 15.62
N GLY A 672 19.12 5.86 14.75
CA GLY A 672 18.95 5.97 13.31
C GLY A 672 17.49 5.86 12.90
N ALA A 673 16.67 5.06 13.60
CA ALA A 673 15.23 4.92 13.33
C ALA A 673 14.45 6.23 13.54
N GLU A 674 14.80 7.01 14.57
CA GLU A 674 14.20 8.34 14.78
C GLU A 674 14.73 9.34 13.76
N THR A 675 16.02 9.27 13.41
CA THR A 675 16.60 10.17 12.39
C THR A 675 15.93 9.97 11.01
N VAL A 676 15.75 8.73 10.55
CA VAL A 676 15.15 8.46 9.22
C VAL A 676 13.66 8.79 9.16
N LYS A 677 12.95 8.79 10.30
CA LYS A 677 11.54 9.20 10.40
C LYS A 677 11.34 10.69 10.12
N PHE A 678 12.33 11.53 10.44
CA PHE A 678 12.34 12.96 10.16
C PHE A 678 13.35 13.33 9.07
N LEU A 679 13.74 12.38 8.21
CA LEU A 679 14.89 12.52 7.31
C LEU A 679 14.86 13.80 6.49
N GLN A 680 13.71 14.11 5.88
CA GLN A 680 13.52 15.32 5.07
C GLN A 680 13.74 16.58 5.92
N ASP A 681 12.98 16.75 7.01
CA ASP A 681 13.03 17.94 7.86
C ASP A 681 14.43 18.11 8.50
N VAL A 682 15.11 17.01 8.85
CA VAL A 682 16.49 16.98 9.36
C VAL A 682 17.49 17.44 8.30
N LEU A 683 17.42 16.90 7.08
CA LEU A 683 18.33 17.29 5.99
C LEU A 683 18.13 18.75 5.60
N ASP A 684 16.87 19.20 5.50
CA ASP A 684 16.55 20.60 5.21
C ASP A 684 17.14 21.55 6.27
N ALA A 685 17.02 21.20 7.56
CA ALA A 685 17.64 21.97 8.64
C ALA A 685 19.17 21.98 8.56
N LEU A 686 19.79 20.82 8.31
CA LEU A 686 21.24 20.68 8.18
C LEU A 686 21.78 21.53 7.03
N PHE A 687 21.22 21.39 5.83
CA PHE A 687 21.68 22.16 4.66
C PHE A 687 21.42 23.66 4.80
N ALA A 688 20.33 24.06 5.49
CA ALA A 688 20.09 25.47 5.79
C ALA A 688 21.12 26.08 6.75
N MET A 689 21.79 25.27 7.58
CA MET A 689 22.89 25.73 8.45
C MET A 689 24.27 25.60 7.79
N PHE A 690 24.37 24.90 6.66
CA PHE A 690 25.65 24.51 6.07
C PHE A 690 26.38 25.68 5.39
N SER A 691 25.65 26.53 4.66
CA SER A 691 26.23 27.67 3.93
C SER A 691 25.43 28.95 4.18
N THR A 692 26.10 30.09 4.14
CA THR A 692 25.44 31.41 4.09
C THR A 692 24.73 31.62 2.75
N ASP A 693 23.91 32.68 2.67
CA ASP A 693 23.21 33.05 1.42
C ASP A 693 24.17 33.36 0.25
N ASP A 694 25.43 33.69 0.55
CA ASP A 694 26.50 33.91 -0.43
C ASP A 694 27.28 32.62 -0.78
N GLY A 695 26.94 31.49 -0.15
CA GLY A 695 27.58 30.19 -0.37
C GLY A 695 28.90 29.98 0.38
N ASN A 696 29.19 30.81 1.40
CA ASN A 696 30.35 30.64 2.27
C ASN A 696 30.04 29.68 3.43
N SER A 697 31.06 29.01 3.95
CA SER A 697 30.93 28.14 5.12
C SER A 697 30.53 28.93 6.37
N THR A 698 29.59 28.39 7.15
CA THR A 698 29.22 28.87 8.48
C THR A 698 30.13 28.27 9.57
N GLN A 699 30.05 28.80 10.80
CA GLN A 699 30.69 28.20 11.98
C GLN A 699 30.21 26.77 12.30
N TYR A 700 29.05 26.37 11.76
CA TYR A 700 28.46 25.05 11.98
C TYR A 700 28.81 24.03 10.89
N SER A 701 29.37 24.47 9.75
CA SER A 701 29.60 23.64 8.55
C SER A 701 30.28 22.31 8.85
N GLY A 702 31.33 22.32 9.69
CA GLY A 702 32.05 21.09 10.06
C GLY A 702 31.19 20.10 10.85
N HIS A 703 30.39 20.60 11.81
CA HIS A 703 29.47 19.77 12.60
C HIS A 703 28.31 19.25 11.74
N VAL A 704 27.79 20.08 10.83
CA VAL A 704 26.77 19.68 9.86
C VAL A 704 27.30 18.60 8.92
N PHE A 705 28.53 18.74 8.42
CA PHE A 705 29.15 17.73 7.57
C PHE A 705 29.26 16.37 8.28
N GLN A 706 29.69 16.37 9.56
CA GLN A 706 29.73 15.14 10.37
C GLN A 706 28.34 14.52 10.56
N ALA A 707 27.31 15.35 10.77
CA ALA A 707 25.92 14.89 10.86
C ALA A 707 25.42 14.28 9.54
N LEU A 708 25.74 14.88 8.39
CA LEU A 708 25.39 14.35 7.07
C LEU A 708 26.08 13.00 6.82
N VAL A 709 27.37 12.89 7.12
CA VAL A 709 28.11 11.62 7.02
C VAL A 709 27.49 10.54 7.91
N PHE A 710 27.07 10.90 9.14
CA PHE A 710 26.35 9.96 9.99
C PHE A 710 25.05 9.47 9.32
N ILE A 711 24.21 10.37 8.80
CA ILE A 711 22.96 10.01 8.13
C ILE A 711 23.21 9.12 6.90
N PHE A 712 24.20 9.45 6.07
CA PHE A 712 24.53 8.65 4.89
C PHE A 712 25.07 7.27 5.27
N SER A 713 25.88 7.19 6.33
CA SER A 713 26.37 5.90 6.82
C SER A 713 25.27 5.00 7.37
N LEU A 714 24.13 5.56 7.84
CA LEU A 714 22.98 4.75 8.24
C LEU A 714 22.42 3.96 7.05
N LEU A 715 22.43 4.53 5.84
CA LEU A 715 21.90 3.88 4.64
C LEU A 715 22.70 2.65 4.19
N GLU A 716 23.95 2.53 4.64
CA GLU A 716 24.78 1.34 4.38
C GLU A 716 24.50 0.19 5.35
N ASP A 717 23.81 0.45 6.47
CA ASP A 717 23.32 -0.62 7.33
C ASP A 717 22.13 -1.33 6.66
N SER A 718 22.20 -2.67 6.61
CA SER A 718 21.12 -3.55 6.18
C SER A 718 19.75 -3.22 6.80
N LYS A 719 19.72 -2.65 8.02
CA LYS A 719 18.49 -2.21 8.69
C LYS A 719 17.80 -1.05 7.96
N PHE A 720 18.55 -0.18 7.30
CA PHE A 720 18.05 1.03 6.66
C PHE A 720 18.23 1.03 5.13
N GLU A 721 18.64 -0.09 4.52
CA GLU A 721 18.81 -0.22 3.07
C GLU A 721 17.55 0.18 2.30
N HIS A 722 16.37 -0.10 2.86
CA HIS A 722 15.06 0.28 2.28
C HIS A 722 14.82 1.80 2.22
N PHE A 723 15.64 2.62 2.88
CA PHE A 723 15.60 4.09 2.79
C PHE A 723 16.47 4.66 1.65
N LYS A 724 17.30 3.85 0.96
CA LYS A 724 18.06 4.33 -0.22
C LYS A 724 17.14 4.99 -1.28
N PRO A 725 15.99 4.39 -1.66
CA PRO A 725 15.04 5.03 -2.57
C PRO A 725 14.42 6.33 -2.02
N VAL A 726 14.23 6.45 -0.70
CA VAL A 726 13.71 7.66 -0.04
C VAL A 726 14.72 8.80 -0.18
N MET A 727 16.00 8.52 0.07
CA MET A 727 17.09 9.48 -0.10
C MET A 727 17.19 9.97 -1.56
N ASP A 728 17.12 9.05 -2.53
CA ASP A 728 17.14 9.42 -3.95
C ASP A 728 15.92 10.28 -4.35
N ALA A 729 14.73 9.98 -3.82
CA ALA A 729 13.52 10.78 -4.03
C ALA A 729 13.62 12.18 -3.39
N TYR A 730 14.25 12.29 -2.22
CA TYR A 730 14.53 13.58 -1.58
C TYR A 730 15.50 14.42 -2.42
N ILE A 731 16.64 13.85 -2.83
CA ILE A 731 17.66 14.54 -3.64
C ILE A 731 17.04 15.08 -4.93
N THR A 732 16.25 14.27 -5.63
CA THR A 732 15.71 14.64 -6.95
C THR A 732 14.50 15.57 -6.88
N GLY A 733 13.62 15.40 -5.89
CA GLY A 733 12.31 16.07 -5.85
C GLY A 733 12.14 17.15 -4.77
N HIS A 734 12.95 17.16 -3.70
CA HIS A 734 12.69 18.00 -2.52
C HIS A 734 13.87 18.88 -2.14
N PHE A 735 15.10 18.42 -2.36
CA PHE A 735 16.31 19.16 -2.03
C PHE A 735 16.38 20.49 -2.79
N ALA A 736 16.59 21.59 -2.07
CA ALA A 736 16.53 22.95 -2.61
C ALA A 736 17.81 23.79 -2.38
N ALA A 737 18.85 23.25 -1.74
CA ALA A 737 20.02 24.03 -1.37
C ALA A 737 21.01 24.17 -2.55
N ALA A 738 20.94 25.30 -3.27
CA ALA A 738 21.72 25.53 -4.49
C ALA A 738 23.21 25.86 -4.25
N LEU A 739 23.60 26.32 -3.05
CA LEU A 739 24.95 26.85 -2.80
C LEU A 739 25.84 25.93 -1.96
N VAL A 740 25.31 24.80 -1.47
CA VAL A 740 26.05 23.92 -0.55
C VAL A 740 27.16 23.11 -1.25
N TYR A 741 27.13 22.97 -2.58
CA TYR A 741 28.13 22.19 -3.32
C TYR A 741 29.58 22.64 -3.02
N LYS A 742 29.83 23.97 -2.89
CA LYS A 742 31.16 24.51 -2.60
C LYS A 742 31.69 24.03 -1.25
N GLY A 743 30.86 24.13 -0.21
CA GLY A 743 31.22 23.70 1.13
C GLY A 743 31.39 22.18 1.20
N LEU A 744 30.56 21.40 0.50
CA LEU A 744 30.67 19.94 0.45
C LEU A 744 31.99 19.51 -0.20
N ILE A 745 32.34 20.09 -1.35
CA ILE A 745 33.65 19.86 -2.01
C ILE A 745 34.79 20.21 -1.06
N SER A 746 34.73 21.37 -0.41
CA SER A 746 35.75 21.83 0.54
C SER A 746 35.91 20.87 1.73
N CYS A 747 34.81 20.36 2.31
CA CYS A 747 34.85 19.39 3.40
C CYS A 747 35.47 18.06 2.98
N VAL A 748 35.09 17.51 1.82
CA VAL A 748 35.67 16.26 1.32
C VAL A 748 37.15 16.44 1.01
N LYS A 749 37.53 17.56 0.40
CA LYS A 749 38.93 17.90 0.13
C LYS A 749 39.73 17.95 1.43
N HIS A 750 39.21 18.65 2.44
CA HIS A 750 39.85 18.72 3.77
C HIS A 750 40.02 17.32 4.39
N MET A 751 39.04 16.42 4.26
CA MET A 751 39.17 15.04 4.73
C MET A 751 40.25 14.25 3.98
N SER A 752 40.37 14.44 2.66
CA SER A 752 41.42 13.81 1.85
C SER A 752 42.82 14.32 2.24
N ASP A 753 42.99 15.64 2.34
CA ASP A 753 44.28 16.27 2.63
C ASP A 753 44.83 15.88 4.01
N HIS A 754 43.95 15.74 5.02
CA HIS A 754 44.32 15.43 6.40
C HIS A 754 44.22 13.93 6.74
N CYS A 755 43.79 13.08 5.80
CA CYS A 755 43.69 11.64 6.00
C CYS A 755 45.02 11.02 6.45
N PRO A 756 46.18 11.30 5.82
CA PRO A 756 47.46 10.70 6.24
C PRO A 756 47.95 11.15 7.64
N GLN A 757 47.44 12.28 8.14
CA GLN A 757 47.93 12.95 9.36
C GLN A 757 47.06 12.65 10.59
N THR A 758 45.89 12.03 10.38
CA THR A 758 44.90 11.82 11.44
C THR A 758 45.08 10.43 12.08
N GLU A 759 45.23 10.36 13.40
CA GLU A 759 45.31 9.05 14.08
C GLU A 759 43.95 8.32 14.13
N LYS A 760 42.85 9.07 14.32
CA LYS A 760 41.48 8.54 14.35
C LYS A 760 40.89 8.47 12.93
N GLN A 761 41.11 7.34 12.26
CA GLN A 761 40.67 7.13 10.87
C GLN A 761 39.17 6.86 10.72
N GLU A 762 38.46 6.47 11.78
CA GLU A 762 37.06 6.03 11.68
C GLU A 762 36.09 7.10 11.12
N PRO A 763 36.13 8.38 11.54
CA PRO A 763 35.27 9.42 10.96
C PRO A 763 35.59 9.69 9.48
N ILE A 764 36.87 9.61 9.11
CA ILE A 764 37.34 9.80 7.74
C ILE A 764 36.80 8.66 6.89
N LEU A 765 37.03 7.41 7.30
CA LEU A 765 36.52 6.22 6.62
C LEU A 765 35.01 6.29 6.38
N ARG A 766 34.22 6.67 7.40
CA ARG A 766 32.76 6.85 7.25
C ARG A 766 32.39 7.91 6.21
N SER A 767 33.15 9.00 6.14
CA SER A 767 32.99 10.02 5.09
C SER A 767 33.25 9.43 3.70
N PHE A 768 34.31 8.64 3.56
CA PHE A 768 34.67 7.99 2.30
C PHE A 768 33.64 6.93 1.87
N CYS A 769 33.11 6.14 2.80
CA CYS A 769 31.99 5.22 2.54
C CYS A 769 30.72 5.94 2.06
N SER A 770 30.55 7.21 2.44
CA SER A 770 29.36 8.01 2.15
C SER A 770 29.48 8.85 0.87
N LEU A 771 30.59 8.73 0.12
CA LEU A 771 30.87 9.62 -1.00
C LEU A 771 29.84 9.54 -2.11
N GLU A 772 29.22 8.38 -2.37
CA GLU A 772 28.17 8.26 -3.38
C GLU A 772 27.07 9.32 -3.16
N TYR A 773 26.53 9.40 -1.93
CA TYR A 773 25.49 10.37 -1.60
C TYR A 773 26.02 11.80 -1.53
N ILE A 774 27.24 12.01 -0.99
CA ILE A 774 27.86 13.34 -0.96
C ILE A 774 27.97 13.91 -2.38
N PHE A 775 28.44 13.12 -3.36
CA PHE A 775 28.53 13.55 -4.75
C PHE A 775 27.15 13.75 -5.40
N LYS A 776 26.16 12.90 -5.11
CA LYS A 776 24.78 13.13 -5.57
C LYS A 776 24.26 14.50 -5.11
N PHE A 777 24.52 14.90 -3.85
CA PHE A 777 24.17 16.23 -3.34
C PHE A 777 24.98 17.36 -3.99
N ILE A 778 26.29 17.19 -4.19
CA ILE A 778 27.13 18.17 -4.89
C ILE A 778 26.58 18.44 -6.30
N ILE A 779 26.31 17.38 -7.06
CA ILE A 779 25.80 17.46 -8.43
C ILE A 779 24.42 18.14 -8.44
N GLN A 780 23.50 17.68 -7.59
CA GLN A 780 22.15 18.23 -7.56
C GLN A 780 22.15 19.72 -7.12
N SER A 781 22.96 20.08 -6.12
CA SER A 781 23.12 21.47 -5.69
C SER A 781 23.66 22.34 -6.82
N ARG A 782 24.67 21.85 -7.57
CA ARG A 782 25.20 22.53 -8.76
C ARG A 782 24.16 22.69 -9.86
N LEU A 783 23.34 21.66 -10.13
CA LEU A 783 22.26 21.72 -11.11
C LEU A 783 21.20 22.76 -10.74
N LEU A 784 20.83 22.84 -9.46
CA LEU A 784 19.91 23.87 -8.96
C LEU A 784 20.50 25.28 -9.15
N PHE A 785 21.77 25.49 -8.81
CA PHE A 785 22.44 26.77 -9.03
C PHE A 785 22.53 27.13 -10.51
N ALA A 786 22.86 26.17 -11.38
CA ALA A 786 22.92 26.37 -12.82
C ALA A 786 21.56 26.77 -13.39
N ARG A 787 20.47 26.13 -12.95
CA ARG A 787 19.10 26.48 -13.35
C ARG A 787 18.71 27.88 -12.89
N ALA A 788 19.08 28.26 -11.67
CA ALA A 788 18.74 29.58 -11.11
C ALA A 788 19.53 30.74 -11.75
N THR A 789 20.77 30.49 -12.17
CA THR A 789 21.70 31.53 -12.65
C THR A 789 21.95 31.50 -14.16
N GLY A 790 21.38 30.54 -14.89
CA GLY A 790 21.65 30.36 -16.32
C GLY A 790 23.06 29.82 -16.62
N GLY A 791 23.61 29.00 -15.73
CA GLY A 791 24.90 28.32 -15.95
C GLY A 791 26.14 29.10 -15.51
N GLN A 792 26.02 30.17 -14.73
CA GLN A 792 27.17 30.92 -14.23
C GLN A 792 28.13 30.05 -13.39
N ASN A 793 29.39 30.50 -13.29
CA ASN A 793 30.48 29.90 -12.50
C ASN A 793 30.83 28.44 -12.86
N GLU A 794 30.69 28.06 -14.13
CA GLU A 794 31.03 26.70 -14.58
C GLU A 794 32.53 26.40 -14.46
N ASP A 795 33.40 27.32 -14.86
CA ASP A 795 34.85 27.12 -14.78
C ASP A 795 35.35 27.07 -13.33
N SER A 796 34.77 27.89 -12.44
CA SER A 796 35.06 27.82 -11.00
C SER A 796 34.67 26.45 -10.43
N PHE A 797 33.51 25.90 -10.81
CA PHE A 797 33.09 24.58 -10.36
C PHE A 797 34.01 23.48 -10.88
N ARG A 798 34.42 23.54 -12.16
CA ARG A 798 35.38 22.58 -12.73
C ARG A 798 36.70 22.61 -11.97
N LEU A 799 37.23 23.80 -11.68
CA LEU A 799 38.45 23.96 -10.89
C LEU A 799 38.30 23.39 -9.47
N ASP A 800 37.18 23.64 -8.80
CA ASP A 800 36.92 23.10 -7.45
C ASP A 800 36.89 21.56 -7.46
N VAL A 801 36.33 20.95 -8.51
CA VAL A 801 36.28 19.50 -8.69
C VAL A 801 37.67 18.93 -9.05
N ASP A 802 38.40 19.58 -9.96
CA ASP A 802 39.74 19.16 -10.36
C ASP A 802 40.70 19.16 -9.15
N THR A 803 40.66 20.23 -8.34
CA THR A 803 41.47 20.32 -7.12
C THR A 803 41.09 19.28 -6.06
N LEU A 804 39.83 18.84 -6.00
CA LEU A 804 39.41 17.73 -5.15
C LEU A 804 40.01 16.40 -5.63
N PHE A 805 39.99 16.14 -6.94
CA PHE A 805 40.59 14.93 -7.50
C PHE A 805 42.11 14.90 -7.35
N GLU A 806 42.78 16.05 -7.46
CA GLU A 806 44.21 16.18 -7.12
C GLU A 806 44.49 15.80 -5.66
N SER A 807 43.63 16.24 -4.72
CA SER A 807 43.72 15.84 -3.31
C SER A 807 43.53 14.34 -3.10
N PHE A 808 42.63 13.68 -3.85
CA PHE A 808 42.50 12.21 -3.81
C PHE A 808 43.73 11.51 -4.38
N ALA A 809 44.26 11.98 -5.51
CA ALA A 809 45.47 11.43 -6.11
C ALA A 809 46.67 11.56 -5.16
N HIS A 810 46.79 12.69 -4.45
CA HIS A 810 47.81 12.88 -3.43
C HIS A 810 47.64 11.90 -2.25
N MET A 811 46.41 11.73 -1.75
CA MET A 811 46.11 10.76 -0.68
C MET A 811 46.43 9.31 -1.09
N LEU A 812 46.18 8.92 -2.34
CA LEU A 812 46.45 7.59 -2.87
C LEU A 812 47.96 7.27 -2.97
N ASN A 813 48.83 8.27 -2.99
CA ASN A 813 50.28 8.08 -3.04
C ASN A 813 50.92 7.74 -1.69
N PHE A 814 50.16 7.75 -0.59
CA PHE A 814 50.66 7.36 0.73
C PHE A 814 50.56 5.84 0.94
N HIS A 815 51.59 5.24 1.53
CA HIS A 815 51.62 3.81 1.88
C HIS A 815 51.49 3.63 3.40
N LEU A 816 50.29 3.85 3.93
CA LEU A 816 50.00 3.67 5.36
C LEU A 816 48.86 2.66 5.54
N GLU A 817 49.08 1.61 6.34
CA GLU A 817 48.08 0.53 6.55
C GLU A 817 46.75 1.07 7.13
N ASN A 818 46.80 2.16 7.90
CA ASN A 818 45.62 2.73 8.55
C ASN A 818 44.71 3.54 7.59
N ILE A 819 45.15 3.85 6.36
CA ILE A 819 44.34 4.60 5.38
C ILE A 819 43.90 3.76 4.17
N GLU A 820 44.34 2.49 4.06
CA GLU A 820 44.05 1.62 2.90
C GLU A 820 42.56 1.52 2.58
N ASN A 821 41.71 1.37 3.60
CA ASN A 821 40.27 1.30 3.39
C ASN A 821 39.71 2.60 2.79
N SER A 822 40.15 3.76 3.28
CA SER A 822 39.76 5.07 2.73
C SER A 822 40.23 5.24 1.29
N GLN A 823 41.43 4.74 0.97
CA GLN A 823 41.97 4.73 -0.40
C GLN A 823 41.11 3.87 -1.34
N VAL A 824 40.69 2.67 -0.92
CA VAL A 824 39.81 1.80 -1.72
C VAL A 824 38.49 2.48 -2.06
N PHE A 825 37.85 3.15 -1.10
CA PHE A 825 36.60 3.86 -1.35
C PHE A 825 36.78 5.05 -2.30
N SER A 826 37.90 5.79 -2.20
CA SER A 826 38.20 6.88 -3.13
C SER A 826 38.43 6.41 -4.57
N LEU A 827 39.00 5.22 -4.76
CA LEU A 827 39.21 4.60 -6.07
C LEU A 827 37.90 4.18 -6.75
N TRP A 828 36.83 3.94 -6.00
CA TRP A 828 35.53 3.58 -6.58
C TRP A 828 34.83 4.77 -7.26
N LEU A 829 35.30 5.99 -7.00
CA LEU A 829 34.79 7.25 -7.56
C LEU A 829 35.61 7.80 -8.73
N LEU A 830 36.89 7.42 -8.81
CA LEU A 830 37.78 7.69 -9.96
C LEU A 830 37.45 6.73 -11.10
#